data_AF-A0A2K1XR00-F1
#
_entry.id   AF-A0A2K1XR00-F1
#
_cell.length_a   1.000
_cell.length_b   1.000
_cell.length_c   1.000
_cell.angle_alpha   90.00
_cell.angle_beta   90.00
_cell.angle_gamma   90.00
#
_symmetry.space_group_name_H-M   'P 1'
#
loop_
_entity.id
_entity.type
_entity.pdbx_description
1 polymer ?
#
loop_
_entity_poly.entity_id
_entity_poly.type
_entity_poly.pdbx_seq_one_letter_code
_entity_poly.pdbx_strand_id
1 'polypeptide(L)'
;MNYEQRLAAATMIIESKSHGESGYATSPFDATEIGVTATLKPHQLEGISWLIQRYHLGVNVILGDEMGLGKTLQAISFLSYLKVHQKSPGPYLVLCPLSVTDGWVSEIDKFTPKLKVLRYVGEKEHQRSLRKTIHEHVKESPSSSNVSLLPFDVLLTTYDIALVDQEFLSQIPWHYAIVDEAQRLKNPKSVLYNVLIDQFLMPRRLLMTGTPIQNNLTELWALMHFCMPLVFGTLDQFLSTFREAADASSDHDATKVKRQFKTLKSILKSFMLRRTKSRLIECGNLVLPSLTEITVMAPLVSLQKKVYTSILRKELPKLLALSSSASNHQSLQNMVIQLRKACSHPYLFPGIEPEPYEEGEHLVKASGKLIILDQLLEKLHDSGHRVLLFAQMTHTLDILQDFLELRKYSYERLDGSVRAEERFAAIRSFSGQSGRSGSESDQNSSFVFMISTRAGGVGLNLVAADTVIFYEQDWNPQVDKQALQRAHRIGQMNHVLSINLVTRHSVEEVIMQRAKRKLQLSHDVVGDDVMEEDRKETGGIETGDLRSIIFGLHRFDPSEVNSEKSNELNASELKALAQKVIALRCDQILDKDDRKFEVNPIGQEKGLDFVSGGESALASYDPGLDEASYLSWVEKFKETSQSNENLVMDLGNRRNLPDNKYLNLEAAKKKAEEKKLSKWEALGYHSLSVGDPIYPVDGDALSDSGFVHFVVGDCTHPDKLCSSEPSVIFSCVDESGNWGHGGMFDALAKLSSSIPAAYQQASEFRDLHLGDVHLVKIIENTDGQNMEGDTPRWVALAVVQSYNPRRKVPRSEISIPDLEACLSKASFAAAQNSASIHMPRIGYQDGTDRSQWYTVERLLRKYASVFGIKIHVYYYRRSS
;
A
#
# COMPACT_ATOMS: atom_id res chain seq x y z
N MET A 1 -25.27 14.86 -38.48
CA MET A 1 -26.03 14.36 -37.30
C MET A 1 -25.60 15.14 -36.08
N ASN A 2 -26.57 15.68 -35.33
CA ASN A 2 -26.29 16.26 -34.02
C ASN A 2 -25.70 15.18 -33.09
N TYR A 3 -24.86 15.55 -32.12
CA TYR A 3 -24.14 14.60 -31.26
C TYR A 3 -25.11 13.66 -30.52
N GLU A 4 -26.20 14.19 -29.98
CA GLU A 4 -27.28 13.44 -29.33
C GLU A 4 -28.00 12.47 -30.29
N GLN A 5 -28.23 12.88 -31.54
CA GLN A 5 -28.89 12.03 -32.55
C GLN A 5 -28.01 10.83 -32.94
N ARG A 6 -26.68 11.00 -32.92
CA ARG A 6 -25.73 9.91 -33.18
C ARG A 6 -25.75 8.88 -32.06
N LEU A 7 -25.78 9.34 -30.81
CA LEU A 7 -25.87 8.48 -29.62
C LEU A 7 -27.23 7.75 -29.56
N ALA A 8 -28.32 8.46 -29.83
CA ALA A 8 -29.66 7.88 -29.89
C ALA A 8 -29.80 6.86 -31.01
N ALA A 9 -29.28 7.14 -32.22
CA ALA A 9 -29.29 6.20 -33.34
C ALA A 9 -28.45 4.95 -33.04
N ALA A 10 -27.27 5.09 -32.43
CA ALA A 10 -26.46 3.95 -32.01
C ALA A 10 -27.21 3.07 -31.01
N THR A 11 -27.85 3.69 -30.01
CA THR A 11 -28.66 2.98 -29.00
C THR A 11 -29.84 2.25 -29.64
N MET A 12 -30.59 2.92 -30.52
CA MET A 12 -31.72 2.31 -31.23
C MET A 12 -31.31 1.15 -32.14
N ILE A 13 -30.15 1.20 -32.81
CA ILE A 13 -29.65 0.07 -33.63
C ILE A 13 -29.34 -1.14 -32.74
N ILE A 14 -28.76 -0.87 -31.56
CA ILE A 14 -28.37 -1.90 -30.61
C ILE A 14 -29.60 -2.55 -29.95
N GLU A 15 -30.66 -1.78 -29.68
CA GLU A 15 -31.92 -2.26 -29.10
C GLU A 15 -32.85 -2.91 -30.15
N SER A 16 -33.02 -2.30 -31.32
CA SER A 16 -33.90 -2.84 -32.38
C SER A 16 -33.42 -4.19 -32.92
N LYS A 17 -32.10 -4.39 -33.07
CA LYS A 17 -31.56 -5.69 -33.46
C LYS A 17 -31.55 -6.73 -32.34
N SER A 18 -31.60 -6.31 -31.07
CA SER A 18 -31.82 -7.26 -29.97
C SER A 18 -33.26 -7.81 -29.93
N HIS A 19 -34.23 -7.08 -30.49
CA HIS A 19 -35.62 -7.53 -30.61
C HIS A 19 -35.95 -8.18 -31.97
N GLY A 20 -35.23 -7.83 -33.04
CA GLY A 20 -35.49 -8.31 -34.42
C GLY A 20 -34.92 -9.70 -34.77
N GLU A 21 -34.01 -10.26 -33.97
CA GLU A 21 -33.49 -11.63 -34.11
C GLU A 21 -34.12 -12.60 -33.11
N SER A 22 -35.43 -12.48 -32.85
CA SER A 22 -36.22 -13.47 -32.12
C SER A 22 -36.40 -14.81 -32.87
N GLY A 23 -35.75 -14.97 -34.03
CA GLY A 23 -35.56 -16.26 -34.72
C GLY A 23 -34.45 -17.13 -34.11
N TYR A 24 -33.56 -16.57 -33.29
CA TYR A 24 -32.71 -17.32 -32.36
C TYR A 24 -33.31 -17.23 -30.95
N ALA A 25 -34.54 -17.71 -30.81
CA ALA A 25 -35.16 -17.90 -29.50
C ALA A 25 -34.28 -18.85 -28.68
N THR A 26 -33.59 -18.32 -27.67
CA THR A 26 -33.44 -18.88 -26.32
C THR A 26 -33.60 -20.40 -26.21
N SER A 27 -32.74 -21.18 -26.85
CA SER A 27 -32.38 -22.48 -26.31
C SER A 27 -31.40 -22.21 -25.16
N PRO A 28 -31.57 -22.80 -23.97
CA PRO A 28 -30.58 -22.66 -22.92
C PRO A 28 -29.26 -23.22 -23.47
N PHE A 29 -28.29 -22.34 -23.71
CA PHE A 29 -26.95 -22.73 -24.15
C PHE A 29 -26.38 -23.72 -23.15
N ASP A 30 -26.14 -24.94 -23.61
CA ASP A 30 -25.58 -25.98 -22.75
C ASP A 30 -24.08 -25.74 -22.58
N ALA A 31 -23.55 -25.96 -21.37
CA ALA A 31 -22.15 -25.65 -21.05
C ALA A 31 -21.15 -26.37 -21.98
N THR A 32 -21.58 -27.48 -22.56
CA THR A 32 -20.83 -28.28 -23.55
C THR A 32 -20.62 -27.57 -24.88
N GLU A 33 -21.53 -26.69 -25.32
CA GLU A 33 -21.40 -25.93 -26.57
C GLU A 33 -20.36 -24.81 -26.48
N ILE A 34 -20.16 -24.27 -25.27
CA ILE A 34 -19.20 -23.19 -24.97
C ILE A 34 -17.76 -23.76 -24.87
N GLY A 35 -17.63 -25.08 -24.66
CA GLY A 35 -16.35 -25.76 -24.53
C GLY A 35 -15.66 -25.56 -23.17
N VAL A 36 -16.45 -25.29 -22.12
CA VAL A 36 -15.96 -25.01 -20.76
C VAL A 36 -16.23 -26.21 -19.86
N THR A 37 -15.28 -26.56 -18.98
CA THR A 37 -15.41 -27.68 -18.03
C THR A 37 -16.18 -27.32 -16.74
N ALA A 38 -16.53 -26.05 -16.57
CA ALA A 38 -17.14 -25.50 -15.36
C ALA A 38 -18.68 -25.48 -15.42
N THR A 39 -19.33 -25.70 -14.28
CA THR A 39 -20.77 -25.44 -14.13
C THR A 39 -21.00 -23.93 -13.97
N LEU A 40 -21.54 -23.29 -15.01
CA LEU A 40 -21.83 -21.86 -15.02
C LEU A 40 -23.13 -21.55 -14.27
N LYS A 41 -23.13 -20.46 -13.50
CA LYS A 41 -24.35 -19.96 -12.82
C LYS A 41 -25.31 -19.30 -13.83
N PRO A 42 -26.62 -19.21 -13.56
CA PRO A 42 -27.61 -18.64 -14.48
C PRO A 42 -27.26 -17.21 -14.95
N HIS A 43 -26.81 -16.34 -14.03
CA HIS A 43 -26.37 -14.99 -14.41
C HIS A 43 -25.12 -15.02 -15.28
N GLN A 44 -24.21 -15.98 -15.10
CA GLN A 44 -23.02 -16.09 -15.94
C GLN A 44 -23.40 -16.48 -17.37
N LEU A 45 -24.36 -17.40 -17.54
CA LEU A 45 -24.89 -17.79 -18.85
C LEU A 45 -25.56 -16.61 -19.57
N GLU A 46 -26.41 -15.86 -18.87
CA GLU A 46 -27.02 -14.64 -19.39
C GLU A 46 -25.96 -13.61 -19.83
N GLY A 47 -24.90 -13.44 -19.02
CA GLY A 47 -23.79 -12.54 -19.33
C GLY A 47 -23.02 -12.96 -20.57
N ILE A 48 -22.74 -14.26 -20.73
CA ILE A 48 -22.06 -14.81 -21.90
C ILE A 48 -22.94 -14.66 -23.15
N SER A 49 -24.24 -14.98 -23.06
CA SER A 49 -25.19 -14.78 -24.16
C SER A 49 -25.23 -13.33 -24.61
N TRP A 50 -25.24 -12.39 -23.67
CA TRP A 50 -25.18 -10.96 -23.97
C TRP A 50 -23.88 -10.57 -24.69
N LEU A 51 -22.73 -11.07 -24.23
CA LEU A 51 -21.44 -10.84 -24.89
C LEU A 51 -21.42 -11.37 -26.34
N ILE A 52 -21.99 -12.56 -26.57
CA ILE A 52 -22.08 -13.17 -27.91
C ILE A 52 -22.94 -12.32 -28.85
N GLN A 53 -24.12 -11.91 -28.40
CA GLN A 53 -25.02 -11.04 -29.19
C GLN A 53 -24.32 -9.73 -29.58
N ARG A 54 -23.63 -9.08 -28.63
CA ARG A 54 -22.91 -7.83 -28.89
C ARG A 54 -21.72 -8.01 -29.82
N TYR A 55 -21.03 -9.15 -29.73
CA TYR A 55 -19.96 -9.50 -30.66
C TYR A 55 -20.47 -9.58 -32.10
N HIS A 56 -21.60 -10.28 -32.32
CA HIS A 56 -22.25 -10.38 -33.63
C HIS A 56 -22.64 -9.02 -34.22
N LEU A 57 -23.07 -8.09 -33.36
CA LEU A 57 -23.46 -6.74 -33.78
C LEU A 57 -22.30 -5.82 -34.16
N GLY A 58 -21.04 -6.20 -33.91
CA GLY A 58 -19.92 -5.29 -34.18
C GLY A 58 -19.53 -4.38 -33.01
N VAL A 59 -20.13 -4.55 -31.84
CA VAL A 59 -20.06 -3.55 -30.75
C VAL A 59 -19.07 -3.95 -29.67
N ASN A 60 -18.28 -2.98 -29.19
CA ASN A 60 -17.40 -3.12 -28.04
C ASN A 60 -18.17 -2.81 -26.75
N VAL A 61 -17.85 -3.52 -25.68
CA VAL A 61 -18.71 -3.56 -24.49
C VAL A 61 -17.94 -3.47 -23.18
N ILE A 62 -18.65 -3.03 -22.13
CA ILE A 62 -18.17 -2.95 -20.76
C ILE A 62 -18.91 -3.96 -19.89
N LEU A 63 -18.18 -4.93 -19.32
CA LEU A 63 -18.69 -5.82 -18.29
C LEU A 63 -18.45 -5.18 -16.92
N GLY A 64 -19.48 -4.47 -16.45
CA GLY A 64 -19.50 -3.70 -15.21
C GLY A 64 -20.10 -4.44 -14.00
N ASP A 65 -20.19 -5.77 -14.06
CA ASP A 65 -20.69 -6.60 -12.97
C ASP A 65 -19.94 -6.36 -11.66
N GLU A 66 -20.67 -6.39 -10.55
CA GLU A 66 -20.09 -6.26 -9.22
C GLU A 66 -18.95 -7.27 -8.99
N MET A 67 -17.94 -6.86 -8.22
CA MET A 67 -16.79 -7.72 -7.96
C MET A 67 -17.22 -8.98 -7.24
N GLY A 68 -16.71 -10.11 -7.73
CA GLY A 68 -17.03 -11.41 -7.17
C GLY A 68 -18.04 -12.24 -7.93
N LEU A 69 -18.72 -11.70 -8.96
CA LEU A 69 -19.71 -12.43 -9.76
C LEU A 69 -19.12 -13.36 -10.84
N GLY A 70 -17.78 -13.43 -10.95
CA GLY A 70 -17.08 -14.29 -11.91
C GLY A 70 -16.91 -13.67 -13.30
N LYS A 71 -16.50 -12.40 -13.38
CA LYS A 71 -16.21 -11.72 -14.66
C LYS A 71 -15.15 -12.44 -15.49
N THR A 72 -14.07 -12.88 -14.84
CA THR A 72 -12.98 -13.65 -15.46
C THR A 72 -13.51 -14.92 -16.12
N LEU A 73 -14.29 -15.72 -15.39
CA LEU A 73 -14.94 -16.92 -15.93
C LEU A 73 -15.87 -16.61 -17.12
N GLN A 74 -16.67 -15.55 -17.06
CA GLN A 74 -17.53 -15.13 -18.19
C GLN A 74 -16.69 -14.76 -19.42
N ALA A 75 -15.60 -14.02 -19.24
CA ALA A 75 -14.73 -13.58 -20.31
C ALA A 75 -13.94 -14.75 -20.95
N ILE A 76 -13.41 -15.66 -20.13
CA ILE A 76 -12.72 -16.87 -20.60
C ILE A 76 -13.67 -17.79 -21.35
N SER A 77 -14.89 -17.98 -20.82
CA SER A 77 -15.94 -18.79 -21.47
C SER A 77 -16.31 -18.22 -22.84
N PHE A 78 -16.40 -16.88 -22.93
CA PHE A 78 -16.64 -16.19 -24.19
C PHE A 78 -15.49 -16.39 -25.20
N LEU A 79 -14.22 -16.30 -24.78
CA LEU A 79 -13.08 -16.59 -25.66
C LEU A 79 -13.08 -18.06 -26.15
N SER A 80 -13.39 -19.01 -25.26
CA SER A 80 -13.52 -20.42 -25.63
C SER A 80 -14.60 -20.61 -26.70
N TYR A 81 -15.76 -19.98 -26.54
CA TYR A 81 -16.83 -20.00 -27.53
C TYR A 81 -16.36 -19.50 -28.91
N LEU A 82 -15.63 -18.38 -28.96
CA LEU A 82 -15.11 -17.82 -30.22
C LEU A 82 -14.14 -18.79 -30.92
N LYS A 83 -13.32 -19.51 -30.15
CA LYS A 83 -12.38 -20.50 -30.69
C LYS A 83 -13.08 -21.76 -31.17
N VAL A 84 -14.00 -22.33 -30.38
CA VAL A 84 -14.73 -23.56 -30.71
C VAL A 84 -15.58 -23.38 -31.97
N HIS A 85 -16.26 -22.24 -32.10
CA HIS A 85 -17.05 -21.92 -33.29
C HIS A 85 -16.25 -21.36 -34.47
N GLN A 86 -14.91 -21.33 -34.37
CA GLN A 86 -13.97 -20.86 -35.41
C GLN A 86 -14.30 -19.46 -35.98
N LYS A 87 -14.96 -18.59 -35.19
CA LYS A 87 -15.34 -17.24 -35.64
C LYS A 87 -14.13 -16.29 -35.69
N SER A 88 -13.18 -16.48 -34.77
CA SER A 88 -11.89 -15.81 -34.79
C SER A 88 -10.88 -16.68 -34.03
N PRO A 89 -9.86 -17.28 -34.67
CA PRO A 89 -8.94 -18.20 -34.00
C PRO A 89 -7.88 -17.53 -33.10
N GLY A 90 -7.84 -16.20 -33.03
CA GLY A 90 -6.83 -15.44 -32.27
C GLY A 90 -5.89 -14.64 -33.20
N PRO A 91 -4.93 -13.88 -32.66
CA PRO A 91 -4.54 -13.81 -31.25
C PRO A 91 -5.42 -12.91 -30.38
N TYR A 92 -5.58 -13.28 -29.11
CA TYR A 92 -6.26 -12.50 -28.08
C TYR A 92 -5.27 -11.88 -27.10
N LEU A 93 -5.51 -10.63 -26.72
CA LEU A 93 -4.71 -9.90 -25.72
C LEU A 93 -5.48 -9.80 -24.41
N VAL A 94 -4.87 -10.17 -23.29
CA VAL A 94 -5.40 -9.94 -21.95
C VAL A 94 -4.47 -9.00 -21.19
N LEU A 95 -4.96 -7.81 -20.88
CA LEU A 95 -4.29 -6.81 -20.06
C LEU A 95 -4.86 -6.83 -18.65
N CYS A 96 -4.04 -7.17 -17.65
CA CYS A 96 -4.49 -7.23 -16.26
C CYS A 96 -3.42 -6.74 -15.26
N PRO A 97 -3.80 -6.35 -14.03
CA PRO A 97 -2.83 -6.03 -12.97
C PRO A 97 -1.91 -7.21 -12.63
N LEU A 98 -0.67 -6.93 -12.21
CA LEU A 98 0.31 -7.97 -11.88
C LEU A 98 -0.21 -9.01 -10.87
N SER A 99 -1.01 -8.60 -9.89
CA SER A 99 -1.49 -9.50 -8.82
C SER A 99 -2.54 -10.52 -9.26
N VAL A 100 -3.21 -10.33 -10.40
CA VAL A 100 -4.23 -11.26 -10.89
C VAL A 100 -3.73 -12.16 -12.01
N THR A 101 -2.51 -11.95 -12.50
CA THR A 101 -1.92 -12.68 -13.63
C THR A 101 -1.96 -14.20 -13.43
N ASP A 102 -1.57 -14.68 -12.25
CA ASP A 102 -1.61 -16.11 -11.90
C ASP A 102 -3.04 -16.65 -11.77
N GLY A 103 -3.96 -15.83 -11.26
CA GLY A 103 -5.38 -16.19 -11.18
C GLY A 103 -5.97 -16.42 -12.58
N TRP A 104 -5.65 -15.55 -13.53
CA TRP A 104 -6.05 -15.71 -14.92
C TRP A 104 -5.48 -16.98 -15.57
N VAL A 105 -4.18 -17.26 -15.40
CA VAL A 105 -3.55 -18.47 -15.93
C VAL A 105 -4.21 -19.72 -15.35
N SER A 106 -4.36 -19.78 -14.02
CA SER A 106 -4.99 -20.92 -13.35
C SER A 106 -6.45 -21.13 -13.78
N GLU A 107 -7.23 -20.06 -13.94
CA GLU A 107 -8.62 -20.16 -14.41
C GLU A 107 -8.70 -20.64 -15.86
N ILE A 108 -7.83 -20.16 -16.76
CA ILE A 108 -7.82 -20.60 -18.16
C ILE A 108 -7.41 -22.08 -18.26
N ASP A 109 -6.36 -22.49 -17.55
CA ASP A 109 -5.87 -23.88 -17.54
C ASP A 109 -6.92 -24.84 -16.98
N LYS A 110 -7.63 -24.41 -15.93
CA LYS A 110 -8.67 -25.22 -15.26
C LYS A 110 -9.95 -25.33 -16.09
N PHE A 111 -10.44 -24.21 -16.62
CA PHE A 111 -11.79 -24.14 -17.19
C PHE A 111 -11.82 -24.31 -18.72
N THR A 112 -10.72 -24.00 -19.40
CA THR A 112 -10.64 -23.98 -20.88
C THR A 112 -9.31 -24.52 -21.38
N PRO A 113 -9.02 -25.83 -21.19
CA PRO A 113 -7.73 -26.42 -21.57
C PRO A 113 -7.45 -26.41 -23.08
N LYS A 114 -8.45 -26.08 -23.91
CA LYS A 114 -8.29 -25.92 -25.37
C LYS A 114 -7.61 -24.60 -25.76
N LEU A 115 -7.54 -23.61 -24.86
CA LEU A 115 -6.88 -22.33 -25.09
C LEU A 115 -5.42 -22.41 -24.65
N LYS A 116 -4.48 -22.14 -25.56
CA LYS A 116 -3.06 -22.02 -25.25
C LYS A 116 -2.78 -20.61 -24.76
N VAL A 117 -2.37 -20.49 -23.50
CA VAL A 117 -2.02 -19.22 -22.86
C VAL A 117 -0.51 -19.04 -22.83
N LEU A 118 -0.05 -17.85 -23.21
CA LEU A 118 1.31 -17.40 -22.98
C LEU A 118 1.33 -16.29 -21.92
N ARG A 119 1.99 -16.55 -20.79
CA ARG A 119 2.26 -15.55 -19.76
C ARG A 119 3.47 -14.71 -20.19
N TYR A 120 3.23 -13.45 -20.55
CA TYR A 120 4.26 -12.48 -20.91
C TYR A 120 4.57 -11.56 -19.71
N VAL A 121 5.11 -12.14 -18.64
CA VAL A 121 5.45 -11.44 -17.39
C VAL A 121 6.75 -12.01 -16.82
N GLY A 122 7.70 -11.16 -16.47
CA GLY A 122 8.97 -11.58 -15.87
C GLY A 122 10.11 -10.59 -16.12
N GLU A 123 11.33 -11.00 -15.79
CA GLU A 123 12.53 -10.21 -16.03
C GLU A 123 12.83 -10.05 -17.54
N LYS A 124 13.64 -9.05 -17.88
CA LYS A 124 13.99 -8.72 -19.27
C LYS A 124 14.61 -9.90 -20.04
N GLU A 125 15.33 -10.78 -19.35
CA GLU A 125 15.94 -11.96 -19.98
C GLU A 125 14.90 -13.01 -20.37
N HIS A 126 13.95 -13.30 -19.49
CA HIS A 126 12.83 -14.18 -19.77
C HIS A 126 11.97 -13.64 -20.93
N GLN A 127 11.67 -12.33 -20.91
CA GLN A 127 10.94 -11.67 -22.01
C GLN A 127 11.68 -11.76 -23.34
N ARG A 128 13.01 -11.57 -23.37
CA ARG A 128 13.83 -11.74 -24.58
C ARG A 128 13.78 -13.17 -25.10
N SER A 129 13.83 -14.16 -24.21
CA SER A 129 13.70 -15.57 -24.58
C SER A 129 12.34 -15.82 -25.25
N LEU A 130 11.25 -15.34 -24.64
CA LEU A 130 9.91 -15.48 -25.20
C LEU A 130 9.78 -14.83 -26.58
N ARG A 131 10.34 -13.61 -26.76
CA ARG A 131 10.34 -12.92 -28.06
C ARG A 131 11.09 -13.73 -29.12
N LYS A 132 12.24 -14.31 -28.78
CA LYS A 132 12.99 -15.18 -29.70
C LYS A 132 12.16 -16.39 -30.11
N THR A 133 11.53 -17.07 -29.15
CA THR A 133 10.67 -18.23 -29.42
C THR A 133 9.50 -17.85 -30.34
N ILE A 134 8.83 -16.73 -30.09
CA ILE A 134 7.73 -16.24 -30.94
C ILE A 134 8.25 -15.92 -32.35
N HIS A 135 9.39 -15.24 -32.46
CA HIS A 135 9.99 -14.87 -33.74
C HIS A 135 10.47 -16.07 -34.56
N GLU A 136 11.03 -17.08 -33.90
CA GLU A 136 11.43 -18.35 -34.51
C GLU A 136 10.21 -19.09 -35.08
N HIS A 137 9.12 -19.20 -34.32
CA HIS A 137 7.88 -19.85 -34.79
C HIS A 137 7.24 -19.11 -35.98
N VAL A 138 7.29 -17.78 -35.99
CA VAL A 138 6.80 -16.97 -37.11
C VAL A 138 7.68 -17.16 -38.36
N LYS A 139 8.98 -17.36 -38.19
CA LYS A 139 9.92 -17.64 -39.30
C LYS A 139 9.83 -19.07 -39.84
N GLU A 140 9.55 -20.04 -38.98
CA GLU A 140 9.44 -21.46 -39.35
C GLU A 140 8.08 -21.82 -39.98
N SER A 141 7.06 -20.97 -39.82
CA SER A 141 5.75 -21.19 -40.44
C SER A 141 5.81 -21.00 -41.96
N PRO A 142 5.37 -21.98 -42.77
CA PRO A 142 5.45 -21.91 -44.23
C PRO A 142 4.57 -20.79 -44.78
N SER A 143 5.14 -20.00 -45.68
CA SER A 143 4.63 -18.77 -46.30
C SER A 143 3.38 -18.94 -47.20
N SER A 144 2.65 -20.06 -47.10
CA SER A 144 1.50 -20.40 -47.95
C SER A 144 0.13 -20.25 -47.30
N SER A 145 0.05 -19.93 -46.00
CA SER A 145 -1.22 -19.60 -45.34
C SER A 145 -1.20 -18.17 -44.82
N ASN A 146 -2.13 -17.32 -45.31
CA ASN A 146 -2.30 -15.90 -44.95
C ASN A 146 -2.70 -15.63 -43.48
N VAL A 147 -2.49 -16.61 -42.59
CA VAL A 147 -2.72 -16.50 -41.15
C VAL A 147 -1.42 -16.91 -40.46
N SER A 148 -0.69 -15.94 -39.94
CA SER A 148 0.49 -16.18 -39.10
C SER A 148 0.04 -16.96 -37.86
N LEU A 149 0.23 -18.27 -37.86
CA LEU A 149 -0.11 -19.13 -36.72
C LEU A 149 0.87 -18.84 -35.59
N LEU A 150 0.46 -17.95 -34.68
CA LEU A 150 1.20 -17.72 -33.45
C LEU A 150 1.16 -18.99 -32.58
N PRO A 151 2.20 -19.25 -31.77
CA PRO A 151 2.28 -20.47 -30.95
C PRO A 151 1.25 -20.49 -29.79
N PHE A 152 0.56 -19.37 -29.57
CA PHE A 152 -0.42 -19.16 -28.51
C PHE A 152 -1.73 -18.59 -29.07
N ASP A 153 -2.84 -18.80 -28.36
CA ASP A 153 -4.13 -18.17 -28.66
C ASP A 153 -4.31 -16.89 -27.83
N VAL A 154 -3.90 -16.92 -26.56
CA VAL A 154 -4.05 -15.83 -25.59
C VAL A 154 -2.68 -15.39 -25.10
N LEU A 155 -2.36 -14.10 -25.23
CA LEU A 155 -1.21 -13.49 -24.58
C LEU A 155 -1.68 -12.69 -23.37
N LEU A 156 -1.15 -13.02 -22.19
CA LEU A 156 -1.43 -12.33 -20.94
C LEU A 156 -0.25 -11.44 -20.57
N THR A 157 -0.50 -10.15 -20.40
CA THR A 157 0.51 -9.15 -20.05
C THR A 157 -0.03 -8.12 -19.05
N THR A 158 0.86 -7.36 -18.43
CA THR A 158 0.50 -6.29 -17.49
C THR A 158 0.56 -4.93 -18.16
N TYR A 159 -0.10 -3.94 -17.54
CA TYR A 159 -0.11 -2.55 -18.00
C TYR A 159 1.31 -1.95 -18.14
N ASP A 160 2.18 -2.23 -17.18
CA ASP A 160 3.54 -1.68 -17.16
C ASP A 160 4.40 -2.31 -18.27
N ILE A 161 4.24 -3.62 -18.51
CA ILE A 161 4.95 -4.31 -19.59
C ILE A 161 4.41 -3.88 -20.95
N ALA A 162 3.10 -3.65 -21.09
CA ALA A 162 2.52 -3.14 -22.32
C ALA A 162 3.09 -1.77 -22.73
N LEU A 163 3.45 -0.92 -21.76
CA LEU A 163 4.14 0.35 -21.99
C LEU A 163 5.61 0.17 -22.37
N VAL A 164 6.34 -0.69 -21.64
CA VAL A 164 7.78 -0.91 -21.88
C VAL A 164 8.02 -1.60 -23.23
N ASP A 165 7.17 -2.56 -23.60
CA ASP A 165 7.30 -3.39 -24.79
C ASP A 165 6.30 -3.03 -25.90
N GLN A 166 5.84 -1.78 -25.93
CA GLN A 166 4.85 -1.30 -26.89
C GLN A 166 5.26 -1.54 -28.35
N GLU A 167 6.55 -1.41 -28.68
CA GLU A 167 7.06 -1.59 -30.05
C GLU A 167 6.92 -3.02 -30.57
N PHE A 168 7.03 -4.02 -29.70
CA PHE A 168 6.88 -5.43 -30.08
C PHE A 168 5.40 -5.82 -30.08
N LEU A 169 4.66 -5.44 -29.05
CA LEU A 169 3.26 -5.83 -28.90
C LEU A 169 2.33 -5.15 -29.92
N SER A 170 2.70 -3.96 -30.41
CA SER A 170 1.98 -3.26 -31.48
C SER A 170 2.14 -3.92 -32.87
N GLN A 171 3.19 -4.72 -33.08
CA GLN A 171 3.39 -5.45 -34.35
C GLN A 171 2.38 -6.58 -34.54
N ILE A 172 1.76 -7.05 -33.46
CA ILE A 172 0.79 -8.14 -33.48
C ILE A 172 -0.62 -7.56 -33.68
N PRO A 173 -1.36 -7.95 -34.74
CA PRO A 173 -2.75 -7.55 -34.92
C PRO A 173 -3.67 -8.37 -33.99
N TRP A 174 -4.15 -7.74 -32.93
CA TRP A 174 -4.97 -8.39 -31.90
C TRP A 174 -6.43 -8.46 -32.33
N HIS A 175 -7.01 -9.66 -32.47
CA HIS A 175 -8.41 -9.79 -32.92
C HIS A 175 -9.39 -9.38 -31.83
N TYR A 176 -9.07 -9.67 -30.57
CA TYR A 176 -9.87 -9.32 -29.41
C TYR A 176 -8.96 -8.96 -28.24
N ALA A 177 -9.25 -7.85 -27.58
CA ALA A 177 -8.53 -7.40 -26.40
C ALA A 177 -9.46 -7.35 -25.19
N ILE A 178 -9.03 -7.96 -24.09
CA ILE A 178 -9.68 -7.92 -22.79
C ILE A 178 -8.84 -7.05 -21.87
N VAL A 179 -9.46 -6.03 -21.30
CA VAL A 179 -8.82 -5.13 -20.34
C VAL A 179 -9.49 -5.29 -18.99
N ASP A 180 -8.78 -5.92 -18.05
CA ASP A 180 -9.26 -6.18 -16.69
C ASP A 180 -8.90 -5.05 -15.73
N GLU A 181 -9.80 -4.70 -14.81
CA GLU A 181 -9.67 -3.52 -13.93
C GLU A 181 -9.47 -2.23 -14.75
N ALA A 182 -10.37 -2.02 -15.72
CA ALA A 182 -10.32 -0.93 -16.70
C ALA A 182 -10.30 0.49 -16.09
N GLN A 183 -10.54 0.65 -14.78
CA GLN A 183 -10.36 1.93 -14.08
C GLN A 183 -8.93 2.49 -14.18
N ARG A 184 -7.94 1.67 -14.59
CA ARG A 184 -6.59 2.17 -14.96
C ARG A 184 -6.62 3.14 -16.16
N LEU A 185 -7.64 3.06 -17.00
CA LEU A 185 -7.84 3.90 -18.19
C LEU A 185 -8.74 5.12 -17.94
N LYS A 186 -8.99 5.47 -16.67
CA LYS A 186 -9.89 6.58 -16.30
C LYS A 186 -9.42 7.96 -16.75
N ASN A 187 -8.12 8.14 -16.97
CA ASN A 187 -7.54 9.41 -17.38
C ASN A 187 -7.16 9.35 -18.87
N PRO A 188 -7.84 10.11 -19.74
CA PRO A 188 -7.56 10.11 -21.17
C PRO A 188 -6.20 10.73 -21.50
N LYS A 189 -5.60 11.51 -20.59
CA LYS A 189 -4.26 12.08 -20.74
C LYS A 189 -3.14 11.12 -20.33
N SER A 190 -3.48 9.91 -19.87
CA SER A 190 -2.49 8.92 -19.45
C SER A 190 -1.69 8.40 -20.65
N VAL A 191 -0.38 8.21 -20.46
CA VAL A 191 0.48 7.59 -21.49
C VAL A 191 -0.06 6.22 -21.90
N LEU A 192 -0.50 5.40 -20.93
CA LEU A 192 -1.11 4.10 -21.18
C LEU A 192 -2.33 4.18 -22.10
N TYR A 193 -3.17 5.18 -21.89
CA TYR A 193 -4.39 5.37 -22.68
C TYR A 193 -4.06 5.67 -24.14
N ASN A 194 -3.13 6.61 -24.37
CA ASN A 194 -2.71 7.00 -25.72
C ASN A 194 -2.00 5.85 -26.44
N VAL A 195 -1.06 5.16 -25.79
CA VAL A 195 -0.34 4.02 -26.37
C VAL A 195 -1.30 2.93 -26.83
N LEU A 196 -2.27 2.55 -26.00
CA LEU A 196 -3.23 1.50 -26.33
C LEU A 196 -4.22 1.89 -27.44
N ILE A 197 -4.58 3.17 -27.58
CA ILE A 197 -5.47 3.62 -28.66
C ILE A 197 -4.70 3.79 -29.97
N ASP A 198 -3.51 4.40 -29.93
CA ASP A 198 -2.81 4.86 -31.11
C ASP A 198 -1.89 3.78 -31.72
N GLN A 199 -1.24 2.96 -30.88
CA GLN A 199 -0.23 2.00 -31.33
C GLN A 199 -0.76 0.56 -31.46
N PHE A 200 -1.76 0.17 -30.66
CA PHE A 200 -2.25 -1.21 -30.64
C PHE A 200 -3.46 -1.39 -31.57
N LEU A 201 -3.33 -2.27 -32.57
CA LEU A 201 -4.45 -2.62 -33.44
C LEU A 201 -5.40 -3.60 -32.73
N MET A 202 -6.43 -3.06 -32.08
CA MET A 202 -7.46 -3.81 -31.34
C MET A 202 -8.88 -3.43 -31.83
N PRO A 203 -9.38 -4.02 -32.93
CA PRO A 203 -10.73 -3.77 -33.44
C PRO A 203 -11.84 -4.12 -32.44
N ARG A 204 -11.67 -5.22 -31.68
CA ARG A 204 -12.66 -5.66 -30.68
C ARG A 204 -12.11 -5.58 -29.27
N ARG A 205 -12.90 -5.01 -28.36
CA ARG A 205 -12.50 -4.68 -26.99
C ARG A 205 -13.58 -5.07 -25.99
N LEU A 206 -13.18 -5.74 -24.91
CA LEU A 206 -13.98 -5.98 -23.71
C LEU A 206 -13.31 -5.30 -22.54
N LEU A 207 -13.99 -4.31 -21.95
CA LEU A 207 -13.53 -3.71 -20.70
C LEU A 207 -14.23 -4.40 -19.52
N MET A 208 -13.47 -4.83 -18.53
CA MET A 208 -14.02 -5.36 -17.28
C MET A 208 -13.69 -4.41 -16.15
N THR A 209 -14.70 -4.06 -15.37
CA THR A 209 -14.52 -3.21 -14.20
C THR A 209 -15.57 -3.53 -13.16
N GLY A 210 -15.17 -3.62 -11.88
CA GLY A 210 -16.13 -3.71 -10.78
C GLY A 210 -16.77 -2.37 -10.41
N THR A 211 -16.12 -1.26 -10.82
CA THR A 211 -16.42 0.10 -10.38
C THR A 211 -16.30 1.06 -11.58
N PRO A 212 -17.26 1.02 -12.51
CA PRO A 212 -17.22 1.74 -13.79
C PRO A 212 -17.18 3.28 -13.66
N ILE A 213 -17.76 3.84 -12.59
CA ILE A 213 -17.80 5.30 -12.35
C ILE A 213 -17.26 5.55 -10.97
N GLN A 214 -16.05 6.12 -10.84
CA GLN A 214 -15.43 6.34 -9.53
C GLN A 214 -15.72 7.72 -8.97
N ASN A 215 -15.41 8.79 -9.72
CA ASN A 215 -15.46 10.14 -9.18
C ASN A 215 -16.05 11.18 -10.14
N ASN A 216 -15.98 10.99 -11.47
CA ASN A 216 -16.36 12.02 -12.43
C ASN A 216 -16.95 11.44 -13.73
N LEU A 217 -17.89 12.16 -14.35
CA LEU A 217 -18.39 11.91 -15.70
C LEU A 217 -17.28 11.90 -16.76
N THR A 218 -16.18 12.62 -16.54
CA THR A 218 -14.99 12.57 -17.41
C THR A 218 -14.33 11.19 -17.43
N GLU A 219 -14.31 10.48 -16.30
CA GLU A 219 -13.78 9.10 -16.22
C GLU A 219 -14.69 8.14 -16.99
N LEU A 220 -16.01 8.29 -16.86
CA LEU A 220 -16.97 7.51 -17.63
C LEU A 220 -16.78 7.74 -19.13
N TRP A 221 -16.67 8.98 -19.57
CA TRP A 221 -16.41 9.31 -20.97
C TRP A 221 -15.12 8.65 -21.47
N ALA A 222 -14.04 8.68 -20.68
CA ALA A 222 -12.77 8.07 -21.08
C ALA A 222 -12.92 6.55 -21.35
N LEU A 223 -13.67 5.83 -20.50
CA LEU A 223 -13.93 4.40 -20.71
C LEU A 223 -14.81 4.12 -21.93
N MET A 224 -15.85 4.93 -22.12
CA MET A 224 -16.77 4.79 -23.26
C MET A 224 -16.10 5.14 -24.59
N HIS A 225 -15.30 6.22 -24.61
CA HIS A 225 -14.47 6.61 -25.74
C HIS A 225 -13.44 5.52 -26.04
N PHE A 226 -12.79 4.93 -25.04
CA PHE A 226 -11.87 3.80 -25.27
C PHE A 226 -12.58 2.59 -25.89
N CYS A 227 -13.84 2.33 -25.55
CA CYS A 227 -14.63 1.26 -26.19
C CYS A 227 -14.94 1.59 -27.65
N MET A 228 -15.47 2.79 -27.91
CA MET A 228 -15.94 3.21 -29.23
C MET A 228 -15.63 4.69 -29.51
N PRO A 229 -14.40 5.02 -29.95
CA PRO A 229 -13.99 6.41 -30.17
C PRO A 229 -14.88 7.16 -31.16
N LEU A 230 -15.30 6.45 -32.24
CA LEU A 230 -16.11 7.02 -33.33
C LEU A 230 -17.52 7.46 -32.88
N VAL A 231 -18.07 6.83 -31.84
CA VAL A 231 -19.43 7.11 -31.36
C VAL A 231 -19.42 8.26 -30.35
N PHE A 232 -18.49 8.23 -29.39
CA PHE A 232 -18.46 9.15 -28.25
C PHE A 232 -17.71 10.47 -28.51
N GLY A 233 -17.04 10.63 -29.65
CA GLY A 233 -16.52 11.93 -30.10
C GLY A 233 -15.54 12.56 -29.11
N THR A 234 -15.57 13.88 -28.96
CA THR A 234 -14.65 14.62 -28.08
C THR A 234 -15.21 14.84 -26.68
N LEU A 235 -14.32 15.03 -25.70
CA LEU A 235 -14.69 15.27 -24.31
C LEU A 235 -15.58 16.51 -24.16
N ASP A 236 -15.28 17.59 -24.88
CA ASP A 236 -16.02 18.85 -24.78
C ASP A 236 -17.47 18.71 -25.26
N GLN A 237 -17.71 17.89 -26.29
CA GLN A 237 -19.06 17.58 -26.78
C GLN A 237 -19.86 16.77 -25.76
N PHE A 238 -19.20 15.83 -25.08
CA PHE A 238 -19.83 15.05 -24.02
C PHE A 238 -20.15 15.93 -22.81
N LEU A 239 -19.19 16.75 -22.37
CA LEU A 239 -19.40 17.64 -21.23
C LEU A 239 -20.45 18.71 -21.52
N SER A 240 -20.48 19.34 -22.69
CA SER A 240 -21.54 20.32 -22.99
C SER A 240 -22.94 19.72 -22.95
N THR A 241 -23.08 18.43 -23.28
CA THR A 241 -24.37 17.73 -23.29
C THR A 241 -24.79 17.26 -21.89
N PHE A 242 -23.84 16.85 -21.03
CA PHE A 242 -24.13 16.18 -19.76
C PHE A 242 -23.62 16.93 -18.50
N ARG A 243 -22.87 18.02 -18.63
CA ARG A 243 -22.34 18.83 -17.49
C ARG A 243 -23.33 19.87 -17.00
N GLU A 244 -24.18 20.43 -17.87
CA GLU A 244 -25.35 21.22 -17.45
C GLU A 244 -26.29 20.41 -16.53
N ALA A 245 -26.22 19.07 -16.61
CA ALA A 245 -26.93 18.18 -15.70
C ALA A 245 -26.31 18.09 -14.29
N ALA A 246 -25.03 18.44 -14.13
CA ALA A 246 -24.27 18.27 -12.88
C ALA A 246 -24.23 19.55 -12.02
N ASP A 247 -24.25 20.74 -12.64
CA ASP A 247 -24.15 22.04 -11.97
C ASP A 247 -25.55 22.69 -11.85
N ALA A 248 -26.46 22.10 -11.09
CA ALA A 248 -27.83 22.63 -10.92
C ALA A 248 -27.90 23.67 -9.79
N SER A 249 -28.14 24.94 -10.14
CA SER A 249 -28.50 26.00 -9.19
C SER A 249 -29.89 26.62 -9.45
N SER A 250 -30.70 26.05 -10.35
CA SER A 250 -32.04 26.55 -10.67
C SER A 250 -33.08 25.43 -10.80
N ASP A 251 -34.30 25.69 -10.32
CA ASP A 251 -35.40 24.70 -10.18
C ASP A 251 -36.00 24.28 -11.54
N HIS A 252 -35.88 25.13 -12.57
CA HIS A 252 -36.28 24.80 -13.94
C HIS A 252 -35.29 23.85 -14.66
N ASP A 253 -34.02 23.80 -14.24
CA ASP A 253 -33.01 22.91 -14.81
C ASP A 253 -33.15 21.46 -14.32
N ALA A 254 -33.74 21.21 -13.16
CA ALA A 254 -33.83 19.88 -12.55
C ALA A 254 -34.57 18.85 -13.43
N THR A 255 -35.58 19.28 -14.20
CA THR A 255 -36.32 18.39 -15.12
C THR A 255 -35.53 18.08 -16.40
N LYS A 256 -34.73 19.04 -16.91
CA LYS A 256 -33.83 18.87 -18.05
C LYS A 256 -32.67 17.95 -17.68
N VAL A 257 -32.08 18.17 -16.50
CA VAL A 257 -31.07 17.33 -15.84
C VAL A 257 -31.54 15.88 -15.74
N LYS A 258 -32.74 15.64 -15.17
CA LYS A 258 -33.32 14.28 -15.04
C LYS A 258 -33.50 13.60 -16.39
N ARG A 259 -33.93 14.32 -17.44
CA ARG A 259 -34.07 13.77 -18.80
C ARG A 259 -32.70 13.40 -19.39
N GLN A 260 -31.70 14.27 -19.27
CA GLN A 260 -30.34 14.02 -19.76
C GLN A 260 -29.70 12.81 -19.05
N PHE A 261 -29.88 12.67 -17.74
CA PHE A 261 -29.44 11.47 -17.01
C PHE A 261 -30.18 10.21 -17.46
N LYS A 262 -31.49 10.28 -17.71
CA LYS A 262 -32.26 9.14 -18.24
C LYS A 262 -31.75 8.70 -19.63
N THR A 263 -31.43 9.66 -20.50
CA THR A 263 -30.81 9.39 -21.81
C THR A 263 -29.44 8.74 -21.64
N LEU A 264 -28.59 9.26 -20.76
CA LEU A 264 -27.28 8.67 -20.46
C LEU A 264 -27.41 7.24 -19.93
N LYS A 265 -28.34 6.98 -19.02
CA LYS A 265 -28.62 5.62 -18.51
C LYS A 265 -29.03 4.65 -19.62
N SER A 266 -29.90 5.08 -20.54
CA SER A 266 -30.31 4.26 -21.69
C SER A 266 -29.12 3.90 -22.59
N ILE A 267 -28.27 4.89 -22.89
CA ILE A 267 -27.03 4.68 -23.65
C ILE A 267 -26.13 3.67 -22.91
N LEU A 268 -25.89 3.88 -21.61
CA LEU A 268 -25.05 2.98 -20.81
C LEU A 268 -25.59 1.56 -20.80
N LYS A 269 -26.89 1.36 -20.63
CA LYS A 269 -27.53 0.03 -20.63
C LYS A 269 -27.30 -0.74 -21.95
N SER A 270 -27.14 -0.02 -23.06
CA SER A 270 -26.86 -0.63 -24.37
C SER A 270 -25.42 -1.16 -24.49
N PHE A 271 -24.44 -0.45 -23.94
CA PHE A 271 -23.00 -0.78 -24.05
C PHE A 271 -22.41 -1.49 -22.83
N MET A 272 -23.11 -1.42 -21.70
CA MET A 272 -22.60 -1.85 -20.41
C MET A 272 -23.59 -2.78 -19.72
N LEU A 273 -23.11 -3.96 -19.34
CA LEU A 273 -23.85 -4.90 -18.50
C LEU A 273 -23.39 -4.76 -17.05
N ARG A 274 -24.32 -4.48 -16.14
CA ARG A 274 -24.04 -4.42 -14.70
C ARG A 274 -25.12 -5.08 -13.89
N ARG A 275 -24.69 -6.03 -13.04
CA ARG A 275 -25.52 -6.67 -12.03
C ARG A 275 -24.90 -6.51 -10.65
N THR A 276 -25.75 -6.33 -9.65
CA THR A 276 -25.37 -6.25 -8.23
C THR A 276 -25.67 -7.57 -7.53
N LYS A 277 -24.91 -7.88 -6.48
CA LYS A 277 -25.15 -9.06 -5.63
C LYS A 277 -26.55 -9.02 -5.03
N SER A 278 -26.98 -7.87 -4.53
CA SER A 278 -28.32 -7.69 -3.94
C SER A 278 -29.43 -8.10 -4.91
N ARG A 279 -29.37 -7.60 -6.16
CA ARG A 279 -30.35 -7.94 -7.19
C ARG A 279 -30.33 -9.44 -7.53
N LEU A 280 -29.15 -10.05 -7.61
CA LEU A 280 -29.04 -11.48 -7.91
C LEU A 280 -29.51 -12.37 -6.75
N ILE A 281 -29.35 -11.92 -5.51
CA ILE A 281 -29.90 -12.57 -4.32
C ILE A 281 -31.44 -12.45 -4.32
N GLU A 282 -31.97 -11.26 -4.59
CA GLU A 282 -33.42 -11.02 -4.70
C GLU A 282 -34.07 -11.87 -5.80
N CYS A 283 -33.41 -12.02 -6.94
CA CYS A 283 -33.87 -12.89 -8.03
C CYS A 283 -33.66 -14.40 -7.76
N GLY A 284 -33.05 -14.79 -6.64
CA GLY A 284 -32.78 -16.20 -6.30
C GLY A 284 -31.66 -16.87 -7.10
N ASN A 285 -30.92 -16.12 -7.92
CA ASN A 285 -29.87 -16.63 -8.81
C ASN A 285 -28.50 -16.79 -8.11
N LEU A 286 -28.33 -16.17 -6.94
CA LEU A 286 -27.10 -16.22 -6.18
C LEU A 286 -27.40 -16.46 -4.69
N VAL A 287 -26.82 -17.52 -4.13
CA VAL A 287 -26.78 -17.76 -2.70
C VAL A 287 -25.46 -17.23 -2.17
N LEU A 288 -25.51 -16.19 -1.34
CA LEU A 288 -24.37 -15.59 -0.67
C LEU A 288 -24.79 -15.23 0.77
N PRO A 289 -23.94 -15.45 1.79
CA PRO A 289 -24.23 -15.00 3.14
C PRO A 289 -24.46 -13.48 3.20
N SER A 290 -25.21 -13.01 4.19
CA SER A 290 -25.43 -11.57 4.36
C SER A 290 -24.15 -10.83 4.77
N LEU A 291 -24.13 -9.55 4.44
CA LEU A 291 -23.08 -8.60 4.76
C LEU A 291 -23.67 -7.51 5.66
N THR A 292 -23.11 -7.32 6.85
CA THR A 292 -23.47 -6.23 7.75
C THR A 292 -22.34 -5.21 7.80
N GLU A 293 -22.64 -3.95 7.47
CA GLU A 293 -21.70 -2.82 7.55
C GLU A 293 -22.02 -1.96 8.78
N ILE A 294 -21.06 -1.79 9.70
CA ILE A 294 -21.20 -1.01 10.94
C ILE A 294 -20.12 0.05 10.99
N THR A 295 -20.49 1.29 11.31
CA THR A 295 -19.52 2.35 11.62
C THR A 295 -19.45 2.54 13.14
N VAL A 296 -18.25 2.35 13.69
CA VAL A 296 -17.96 2.54 15.11
C VAL A 296 -17.24 3.87 15.30
N MET A 297 -17.89 4.77 16.03
CA MET A 297 -17.39 6.12 16.27
C MET A 297 -16.48 6.13 17.50
N ALA A 298 -15.17 6.28 17.30
CA ALA A 298 -14.13 6.26 18.30
C ALA A 298 -13.87 7.66 18.92
N PRO A 299 -13.87 7.82 20.24
CA PRO A 299 -13.52 9.09 20.88
C PRO A 299 -12.01 9.36 20.86
N LEU A 300 -11.60 10.63 20.81
CA LEU A 300 -10.19 11.03 20.92
C LEU A 300 -9.69 10.97 22.37
N VAL A 301 -8.53 10.36 22.58
CA VAL A 301 -7.83 10.35 23.89
C VAL A 301 -7.18 11.71 24.17
N SER A 302 -6.98 12.06 25.45
CA SER A 302 -6.36 13.32 25.87
C SER A 302 -5.04 13.66 25.17
N LEU A 303 -4.17 12.66 24.95
CA LEU A 303 -2.93 12.84 24.19
C LEU A 303 -3.21 13.19 22.71
N GLN A 304 -4.10 12.44 22.06
CA GLN A 304 -4.53 12.73 20.68
C GLN A 304 -5.15 14.12 20.57
N LYS A 305 -6.01 14.54 21.52
CA LYS A 305 -6.59 15.88 21.55
C LYS A 305 -5.50 16.96 21.59
N LYS A 306 -4.50 16.83 22.49
CA LYS A 306 -3.37 17.77 22.58
C LYS A 306 -2.61 17.89 21.27
N VAL A 307 -2.29 16.75 20.63
CA VAL A 307 -1.58 16.71 19.35
C VAL A 307 -2.41 17.33 18.23
N TYR A 308 -3.69 16.95 18.15
CA TYR A 308 -4.63 17.46 17.15
C TYR A 308 -4.77 18.99 17.27
N THR A 309 -5.00 19.52 18.48
CA THR A 309 -5.09 20.96 18.71
C THR A 309 -3.75 21.67 18.46
N SER A 310 -2.60 21.05 18.76
CA SER A 310 -1.28 21.62 18.45
C SER A 310 -1.07 21.80 16.94
N ILE A 311 -1.41 20.78 16.13
CA ILE A 311 -1.35 20.83 14.66
C ILE A 311 -2.24 21.96 14.14
N LEU A 312 -3.46 22.07 14.67
CA LEU A 312 -4.38 23.13 14.27
C LEU A 312 -3.88 24.52 14.65
N ARG A 313 -3.36 24.72 15.86
CA ARG A 313 -2.81 26.01 16.29
C ARG A 313 -1.62 26.44 15.46
N LYS A 314 -0.71 25.52 15.13
CA LYS A 314 0.48 25.78 14.31
C LYS A 314 0.11 26.22 12.89
N GLU A 315 -0.98 25.68 12.35
CA GLU A 315 -1.42 25.98 10.98
C GLU A 315 -2.56 27.01 10.92
N LEU A 316 -3.11 27.45 12.06
CA LEU A 316 -4.17 28.47 12.15
C LEU A 316 -3.81 29.79 11.45
N PRO A 317 -2.58 30.34 11.60
CA PRO A 317 -2.19 31.57 10.89
C PRO A 317 -2.16 31.38 9.37
N LYS A 318 -1.80 30.19 8.89
CA LYS A 318 -1.79 29.85 7.46
C LYS A 318 -3.22 29.68 6.92
N LEU A 319 -4.13 29.13 7.72
CA LEU A 319 -5.56 29.02 7.39
C LEU A 319 -6.25 30.38 7.30
N LEU A 320 -5.96 31.30 8.24
CA LEU A 320 -6.50 32.65 8.24
C LEU A 320 -5.93 33.52 7.09
N ALA A 321 -4.70 33.25 6.65
CA ALA A 321 -4.14 33.90 5.46
C ALA A 321 -4.76 33.39 4.14
N LEU A 322 -5.19 32.13 4.10
CA LEU A 322 -5.82 31.49 2.93
C LEU A 322 -7.25 32.00 2.64
N SER A 323 -7.97 32.50 3.64
CA SER A 323 -9.29 33.13 3.41
C SER A 323 -9.20 34.47 2.68
N SER A 324 -7.99 35.05 2.56
CA SER A 324 -7.79 36.43 2.06
C SER A 324 -7.02 36.49 0.74
N SER A 325 -6.40 35.41 0.26
CA SER A 325 -5.72 35.37 -1.04
C SER A 325 -5.56 33.95 -1.59
N ALA A 326 -5.79 33.79 -2.90
CA ALA A 326 -5.72 32.51 -3.60
C ALA A 326 -4.26 32.13 -3.89
N SER A 327 -3.71 31.19 -3.11
CA SER A 327 -2.79 30.12 -3.54
C SER A 327 -2.06 29.53 -2.33
N ASN A 328 -2.43 28.29 -1.94
CA ASN A 328 -1.54 27.27 -1.35
C ASN A 328 -2.34 25.97 -1.06
N HIS A 329 -2.90 25.34 -2.10
CA HIS A 329 -3.61 24.05 -1.97
C HIS A 329 -2.73 22.93 -1.38
N GLN A 330 -1.41 22.99 -1.58
CA GLN A 330 -0.46 22.00 -1.09
C GLN A 330 -0.31 22.01 0.44
N SER A 331 -0.39 23.18 1.10
CA SER A 331 -0.26 23.27 2.56
C SER A 331 -1.50 22.71 3.27
N LEU A 332 -2.69 22.91 2.69
CA LEU A 332 -3.96 22.33 3.17
C LEU A 332 -3.98 20.80 3.05
N GLN A 333 -3.51 20.25 1.93
CA GLN A 333 -3.40 18.79 1.77
C GLN A 333 -2.45 18.19 2.82
N ASN A 334 -1.33 18.86 3.07
CA ASN A 334 -0.39 18.48 4.11
C ASN A 334 -1.01 18.55 5.52
N MET A 335 -1.87 19.53 5.80
CA MET A 335 -2.59 19.60 7.07
C MET A 335 -3.52 18.39 7.27
N VAL A 336 -4.33 18.06 6.27
CA VAL A 336 -5.30 16.97 6.38
C VAL A 336 -4.60 15.64 6.62
N ILE A 337 -3.46 15.37 5.97
CA ILE A 337 -2.70 14.14 6.24
C ILE A 337 -2.14 14.11 7.67
N GLN A 338 -1.67 15.24 8.23
CA GLN A 338 -1.22 15.29 9.62
C GLN A 338 -2.39 15.09 10.60
N LEU A 339 -3.56 15.68 10.35
CA LEU A 339 -4.75 15.46 11.17
C LEU A 339 -5.18 13.99 11.14
N ARG A 340 -5.14 13.34 9.96
CA ARG A 340 -5.39 11.89 9.84
C ARG A 340 -4.39 11.06 10.65
N LYS A 341 -3.10 11.40 10.64
CA LYS A 341 -2.08 10.74 11.48
C LYS A 341 -2.44 10.86 12.97
N ALA A 342 -2.83 12.05 13.42
CA ALA A 342 -3.22 12.27 14.82
C ALA A 342 -4.48 11.47 15.23
N CYS A 343 -5.45 11.34 14.32
CA CYS A 343 -6.64 10.50 14.54
C CYS A 343 -6.30 9.00 14.59
N SER A 344 -5.25 8.58 13.88
CA SER A 344 -4.85 7.17 13.79
C SER A 344 -4.02 6.74 15.00
N HIS A 345 -2.88 7.40 15.25
CA HIS A 345 -2.07 7.15 16.44
C HIS A 345 -1.10 8.31 16.76
N PRO A 346 -0.97 8.75 18.03
CA PRO A 346 -0.01 9.81 18.39
C PRO A 346 1.45 9.49 18.09
N TYR A 347 1.86 8.23 18.21
CA TYR A 347 3.26 7.81 18.02
C TYR A 347 3.72 7.85 16.54
N LEU A 348 2.82 8.15 15.61
CA LEU A 348 3.21 8.50 14.24
C LEU A 348 3.99 9.82 14.16
N PHE A 349 3.97 10.64 15.23
CA PHE A 349 4.76 11.86 15.33
C PHE A 349 6.03 11.64 16.16
N PRO A 350 7.20 12.09 15.67
CA PRO A 350 8.46 11.98 16.41
C PRO A 350 8.41 12.77 17.72
N GLY A 351 9.00 12.22 18.77
CA GLY A 351 9.15 12.84 20.10
C GLY A 351 7.95 12.75 21.05
N ILE A 352 6.83 12.11 20.66
CA ILE A 352 5.63 11.97 21.51
C ILE A 352 5.64 10.69 22.34
N GLU A 353 6.28 9.65 21.80
CA GLU A 353 6.38 8.35 22.44
C GLU A 353 7.41 8.43 23.57
N PRO A 354 7.07 7.97 24.79
CA PRO A 354 7.98 8.03 25.92
C PRO A 354 9.18 7.13 25.66
N GLU A 355 10.38 7.62 25.95
CA GLU A 355 11.60 6.81 25.89
C GLU A 355 11.84 6.19 27.29
N PRO A 356 12.16 4.89 27.42
CA PRO A 356 12.47 3.90 26.36
C PRO A 356 11.25 3.37 25.60
N TYR A 357 11.45 2.99 24.33
CA TYR A 357 10.43 2.44 23.42
C TYR A 357 10.08 0.98 23.79
N GLU A 358 9.54 0.80 24.99
CA GLU A 358 9.14 -0.52 25.49
C GLU A 358 7.72 -0.84 25.05
N GLU A 359 7.49 -2.03 24.46
CA GLU A 359 6.14 -2.50 24.17
C GLU A 359 5.34 -2.63 25.47
N GLY A 360 4.21 -1.91 25.57
CA GLY A 360 3.40 -1.94 26.77
C GLY A 360 2.04 -1.27 26.60
N GLU A 361 1.22 -1.32 27.66
CA GLU A 361 -0.16 -0.79 27.69
C GLU A 361 -0.29 0.69 27.31
N HIS A 362 0.80 1.46 27.42
CA HIS A 362 0.86 2.85 26.97
C HIS A 362 0.54 3.01 25.46
N LEU A 363 0.88 2.01 24.62
CA LEU A 363 0.58 1.97 23.20
C LEU A 363 -0.94 1.95 22.96
N VAL A 364 -1.64 1.02 23.62
CA VAL A 364 -3.10 0.86 23.49
C VAL A 364 -3.81 2.10 24.04
N LYS A 365 -3.41 2.57 25.23
CA LYS A 365 -4.03 3.72 25.90
C LYS A 365 -3.81 5.05 25.18
N ALA A 366 -2.82 5.16 24.31
CA ALA A 366 -2.51 6.38 23.59
C ALA A 366 -3.54 6.70 22.48
N SER A 367 -4.25 5.70 21.93
CA SER A 367 -5.21 5.90 20.83
C SER A 367 -6.58 5.32 21.13
N GLY A 368 -7.62 6.14 20.96
CA GLY A 368 -9.01 5.71 21.15
C GLY A 368 -9.44 4.61 20.19
N LYS A 369 -8.86 4.56 18.98
CA LYS A 369 -9.11 3.50 18.01
C LYS A 369 -8.49 2.17 18.46
N LEU A 370 -7.27 2.18 19.00
CA LEU A 370 -6.63 0.96 19.51
C LEU A 370 -7.37 0.39 20.71
N ILE A 371 -7.86 1.23 21.62
CA ILE A 371 -8.69 0.77 22.76
C ILE A 371 -9.93 0.00 22.28
N ILE A 372 -10.60 0.52 21.25
CA ILE A 372 -11.77 -0.14 20.66
C ILE A 372 -11.36 -1.41 19.91
N LEU A 373 -10.27 -1.35 19.14
CA LEU A 373 -9.75 -2.48 18.39
C LEU A 373 -9.38 -3.64 19.32
N ASP A 374 -8.73 -3.37 20.45
CA ASP A 374 -8.34 -4.35 21.46
C ASP A 374 -9.54 -5.14 21.98
N GLN A 375 -10.61 -4.45 22.36
CA GLN A 375 -11.84 -5.08 22.83
C GLN A 375 -12.61 -5.82 21.74
N LEU A 376 -12.52 -5.38 20.48
CA LEU A 376 -13.13 -6.06 19.35
C LEU A 376 -12.37 -7.35 19.02
N LEU A 377 -11.03 -7.29 18.96
CA LEU A 377 -10.20 -8.45 18.64
C LEU A 377 -10.24 -9.51 19.72
N GLU A 378 -10.25 -9.14 21.01
CA GLU A 378 -10.41 -10.08 22.13
C GLU A 378 -11.66 -10.96 21.93
N LYS A 379 -12.81 -10.32 21.69
CA LYS A 379 -14.07 -11.05 21.50
C LYS A 379 -14.16 -11.80 20.18
N LEU A 380 -13.55 -11.30 19.11
CA LEU A 380 -13.49 -11.99 17.82
C LEU A 380 -12.59 -13.22 17.88
N HIS A 381 -11.51 -13.15 18.66
CA HIS A 381 -10.62 -14.28 18.93
C HIS A 381 -11.33 -15.35 19.75
N ASP A 382 -12.03 -14.96 20.83
CA ASP A 382 -12.81 -15.88 21.67
C ASP A 382 -13.92 -16.62 20.91
N SER A 383 -14.47 -15.99 19.87
CA SER A 383 -15.49 -16.57 18.99
C SER A 383 -14.92 -17.33 17.78
N GLY A 384 -13.59 -17.39 17.64
CA GLY A 384 -12.91 -18.14 16.57
C GLY A 384 -13.07 -17.53 15.17
N HIS A 385 -13.33 -16.22 15.09
CA HIS A 385 -13.45 -15.50 13.81
C HIS A 385 -12.08 -15.14 13.23
N ARG A 386 -12.01 -14.83 11.94
CA ARG A 386 -10.76 -14.43 11.26
C ARG A 386 -10.90 -13.02 10.69
N VAL A 387 -9.90 -12.18 10.93
CA VAL A 387 -10.02 -10.73 10.72
C VAL A 387 -9.08 -10.23 9.63
N LEU A 388 -9.62 -9.51 8.65
CA LEU A 388 -8.85 -8.66 7.74
C LEU A 388 -8.78 -7.25 8.30
N LEU A 389 -7.57 -6.75 8.55
CA LEU A 389 -7.35 -5.41 9.09
C LEU A 389 -6.75 -4.51 8.01
N PHE A 390 -7.53 -3.52 7.55
CA PHE A 390 -7.11 -2.56 6.54
C PHE A 390 -6.66 -1.24 7.15
N ALA A 391 -5.47 -0.77 6.77
CA ALA A 391 -4.99 0.58 7.06
C ALA A 391 -4.42 1.22 5.79
N GLN A 392 -4.44 2.55 5.71
CA GLN A 392 -3.96 3.26 4.54
C GLN A 392 -2.48 3.62 4.66
N MET A 393 -2.01 4.03 5.85
CA MET A 393 -0.61 4.35 6.09
C MET A 393 0.19 3.11 6.53
N THR A 394 1.35 2.89 5.91
CA THR A 394 2.24 1.76 6.26
C THR A 394 2.78 1.87 7.68
N HIS A 395 3.09 3.09 8.15
CA HIS A 395 3.52 3.32 9.53
C HIS A 395 2.45 2.98 10.58
N THR A 396 1.16 3.10 10.22
CA THR A 396 0.08 2.64 11.09
C THR A 396 0.07 1.11 11.18
N LEU A 397 0.42 0.40 10.09
CA LEU A 397 0.57 -1.06 10.12
C LEU A 397 1.76 -1.49 11.01
N ASP A 398 2.84 -0.71 11.07
CA ASP A 398 3.95 -0.98 11.98
C ASP A 398 3.48 -0.92 13.45
N ILE A 399 2.73 0.13 13.82
CA ILE A 399 2.16 0.26 15.18
C ILE A 399 1.15 -0.86 15.49
N LEU A 400 0.33 -1.23 14.51
CA LEU A 400 -0.63 -2.33 14.67
C LEU A 400 0.09 -3.68 14.81
N GLN A 401 1.23 -3.85 14.16
CA GLN A 401 2.07 -5.03 14.31
C GLN A 401 2.58 -5.14 15.75
N ASP A 402 3.20 -4.07 16.29
CA ASP A 402 3.69 -4.05 17.67
C ASP A 402 2.54 -4.32 18.67
N PHE A 403 1.34 -3.82 18.39
CA PHE A 403 0.14 -4.09 19.19
C PHE A 403 -0.29 -5.57 19.15
N LEU A 404 -0.25 -6.23 17.99
CA LEU A 404 -0.58 -7.64 17.85
C LEU A 404 0.49 -8.53 18.50
N GLU A 405 1.76 -8.15 18.41
CA GLU A 405 2.88 -8.81 19.10
C GLU A 405 2.71 -8.70 20.63
N LEU A 406 2.37 -7.51 21.15
CA LEU A 406 2.09 -7.28 22.57
C LEU A 406 0.94 -8.17 23.10
N ARG A 407 -0.11 -8.37 22.30
CA ARG A 407 -1.26 -9.24 22.64
C ARG A 407 -1.05 -10.71 22.27
N LYS A 408 0.08 -11.07 21.65
CA LYS A 408 0.45 -12.42 21.18
C LYS A 408 -0.55 -13.03 20.18
N TYR A 409 -1.11 -12.21 19.30
CA TYR A 409 -1.97 -12.69 18.22
C TYR A 409 -1.15 -13.10 17.00
N SER A 410 -1.49 -14.22 16.36
CA SER A 410 -0.87 -14.62 15.09
C SER A 410 -1.36 -13.72 13.95
N TYR A 411 -0.43 -13.19 13.16
CA TYR A 411 -0.77 -12.30 12.06
C TYR A 411 0.08 -12.51 10.80
N GLU A 412 -0.45 -12.05 9.67
CA GLU A 412 0.24 -11.97 8.38
C GLU A 412 0.16 -10.52 7.88
N ARG A 413 1.18 -10.07 7.13
CA ARG A 413 1.27 -8.68 6.66
C ARG A 413 1.43 -8.61 5.14
N LEU A 414 0.63 -7.76 4.50
CA LEU A 414 0.69 -7.49 3.07
C LEU A 414 0.68 -5.98 2.79
N ASP A 415 1.85 -5.46 2.38
CA ASP A 415 2.02 -4.08 1.92
C ASP A 415 2.65 -4.00 0.53
N GLY A 416 2.90 -2.77 0.06
CA GLY A 416 3.46 -2.51 -1.27
C GLY A 416 4.94 -2.88 -1.42
N SER A 417 5.67 -3.08 -0.32
CA SER A 417 7.09 -3.47 -0.32
C SER A 417 7.30 -4.99 -0.35
N VAL A 418 6.29 -5.78 0.06
CA VAL A 418 6.36 -7.25 0.04
C VAL A 418 6.51 -7.76 -1.40
N ARG A 419 7.50 -8.66 -1.61
CA ARG A 419 7.76 -9.28 -2.91
C ARG A 419 6.59 -10.15 -3.35
N ALA A 420 6.45 -10.38 -4.66
CA ALA A 420 5.34 -11.15 -5.19
C ALA A 420 5.28 -12.58 -4.59
N GLU A 421 6.42 -13.26 -4.47
CA GLU A 421 6.51 -14.63 -3.94
C GLU A 421 6.06 -14.71 -2.46
N GLU A 422 6.58 -13.81 -1.62
CA GLU A 422 6.20 -13.67 -0.21
C GLU A 422 4.71 -13.36 -0.05
N ARG A 423 4.17 -12.48 -0.92
CA ARG A 423 2.73 -12.17 -0.95
C ARG A 423 1.89 -13.43 -1.16
N PHE A 424 2.30 -14.30 -2.09
CA PHE A 424 1.58 -15.55 -2.35
C PHE A 424 1.74 -16.57 -1.22
N ALA A 425 2.90 -16.60 -0.56
CA ALA A 425 3.13 -17.43 0.61
C ALA A 425 2.19 -17.01 1.76
N ALA A 426 2.11 -15.71 2.06
CA ALA A 426 1.20 -15.17 3.07
C ALA A 426 -0.28 -15.46 2.77
N ILE A 427 -0.72 -15.31 1.51
CA ILE A 427 -2.10 -15.62 1.11
C ILE A 427 -2.40 -17.12 1.27
N ARG A 428 -1.45 -17.99 0.92
CA ARG A 428 -1.60 -19.45 1.06
C ARG A 428 -1.61 -19.88 2.53
N SER A 429 -0.72 -19.31 3.34
CA SER A 429 -0.67 -19.47 4.80
C SER A 429 -2.03 -19.14 5.42
N PHE A 430 -2.59 -17.98 5.06
CA PHE A 430 -3.88 -17.52 5.57
C PHE A 430 -5.09 -18.33 5.05
N SER A 431 -5.04 -18.75 3.77
CA SER A 431 -6.12 -19.50 3.11
C SER A 431 -6.13 -21.00 3.44
N GLY A 432 -5.06 -21.52 4.06
CA GLY A 432 -5.03 -22.88 4.58
C GLY A 432 -6.15 -23.09 5.61
N GLN A 433 -7.21 -23.80 5.22
CA GLN A 433 -8.25 -24.29 6.12
C GLN A 433 -7.86 -25.71 6.57
N SER A 434 -7.84 -26.05 7.86
CA SER A 434 -9.03 -26.28 8.71
C SER A 434 -10.11 -27.17 8.06
N GLY A 435 -9.68 -28.17 7.29
CA GLY A 435 -10.53 -29.22 6.74
C GLY A 435 -10.13 -30.61 7.22
N ARG A 436 -10.68 -31.05 8.35
CA ARG A 436 -10.80 -32.45 8.83
C ARG A 436 -9.51 -33.16 9.26
N SER A 437 -9.21 -33.10 10.55
CA SER A 437 -9.13 -34.25 11.47
C SER A 437 -8.29 -33.83 12.69
N GLY A 438 -8.73 -34.17 13.90
CA GLY A 438 -8.14 -33.72 15.16
C GLY A 438 -6.69 -34.18 15.35
N SER A 439 -5.76 -33.33 14.95
CA SER A 439 -4.34 -33.44 15.28
C SER A 439 -3.83 -32.05 15.66
N GLU A 440 -2.99 -31.99 16.70
CA GLU A 440 -2.53 -30.81 17.45
C GLU A 440 -1.75 -29.74 16.64
N SER A 441 -1.75 -29.83 15.30
CA SER A 441 -1.09 -28.90 14.37
C SER A 441 -1.91 -27.65 14.01
N ASP A 442 -3.11 -27.46 14.56
CA ASP A 442 -4.02 -26.33 14.26
C ASP A 442 -3.57 -24.98 14.87
N GLN A 443 -2.46 -24.92 15.61
CA GLN A 443 -1.98 -23.67 16.24
C GLN A 443 -1.34 -22.66 15.27
N ASN A 444 -1.06 -23.03 14.01
CA ASN A 444 -0.31 -22.19 13.08
C ASN A 444 -1.17 -21.43 12.05
N SER A 445 -2.49 -21.36 12.22
CA SER A 445 -3.32 -20.55 11.33
C SER A 445 -3.42 -19.10 11.83
N SER A 446 -3.07 -18.14 10.97
CA SER A 446 -3.02 -16.72 11.32
C SER A 446 -4.42 -16.15 11.59
N PHE A 447 -4.61 -15.52 12.75
CA PHE A 447 -5.87 -14.91 13.18
C PHE A 447 -6.16 -13.59 12.46
N VAL A 448 -5.15 -12.70 12.37
CA VAL A 448 -5.26 -11.39 11.72
C VAL A 448 -4.46 -11.34 10.43
N PHE A 449 -5.04 -10.78 9.37
CA PHE A 449 -4.33 -10.49 8.14
C PHE A 449 -4.32 -8.97 7.91
N MET A 450 -3.17 -8.34 8.11
CA MET A 450 -2.96 -6.91 7.96
C MET A 450 -2.67 -6.54 6.50
N ILE A 451 -3.45 -5.62 5.95
CA ILE A 451 -3.36 -5.23 4.54
C ILE A 451 -3.35 -3.72 4.40
N SER A 452 -2.42 -3.20 3.61
CA SER A 452 -2.56 -1.82 3.16
C SER A 452 -3.73 -1.71 2.17
N THR A 453 -4.65 -0.76 2.36
CA THR A 453 -5.88 -0.63 1.52
C THR A 453 -5.56 -0.60 0.02
N ARG A 454 -4.43 0.02 -0.36
CA ARG A 454 -3.94 0.05 -1.74
C ARG A 454 -3.46 -1.31 -2.26
N ALA A 455 -2.71 -2.07 -1.45
CA ALA A 455 -2.25 -3.41 -1.85
C ALA A 455 -3.42 -4.42 -1.86
N GLY A 456 -4.36 -4.29 -0.92
CA GLY A 456 -5.58 -5.11 -0.83
C GLY A 456 -6.60 -4.83 -1.94
N GLY A 457 -6.58 -3.63 -2.52
CA GLY A 457 -7.40 -3.29 -3.68
C GLY A 457 -7.10 -4.14 -4.92
N VAL A 458 -5.93 -4.77 -5.00
CA VAL A 458 -5.45 -5.45 -6.21
C VAL A 458 -5.73 -6.96 -6.18
N GLY A 459 -6.94 -7.35 -6.60
CA GLY A 459 -7.16 -8.69 -7.16
C GLY A 459 -7.21 -9.92 -6.24
N LEU A 460 -6.98 -9.79 -4.94
CA LEU A 460 -6.80 -10.94 -4.03
C LEU A 460 -8.10 -11.73 -3.76
N ASN A 461 -7.96 -12.99 -3.34
CA ASN A 461 -9.08 -13.84 -2.91
C ASN A 461 -8.88 -14.25 -1.44
N LEU A 462 -9.65 -13.67 -0.53
CA LEU A 462 -9.46 -13.80 0.94
C LEU A 462 -10.73 -14.30 1.61
N VAL A 463 -11.31 -15.38 1.06
CA VAL A 463 -12.59 -15.97 1.50
C VAL A 463 -12.49 -16.62 2.89
N ALA A 464 -11.28 -16.95 3.34
CA ALA A 464 -11.05 -17.54 4.66
C ALA A 464 -11.40 -16.59 5.82
N ALA A 465 -11.46 -15.27 5.58
CA ALA A 465 -11.86 -14.29 6.58
C ALA A 465 -13.36 -14.02 6.53
N ASP A 466 -13.96 -13.82 7.70
CA ASP A 466 -15.37 -13.48 7.87
C ASP A 466 -15.57 -12.05 8.40
N THR A 467 -14.53 -11.45 8.98
CA THR A 467 -14.61 -10.12 9.57
C THR A 467 -13.61 -9.17 8.90
N VAL A 468 -14.07 -7.98 8.50
CA VAL A 468 -13.26 -6.94 7.86
C VAL A 468 -13.31 -5.69 8.71
N ILE A 469 -12.16 -5.18 9.12
CA ILE A 469 -12.04 -3.96 9.92
C ILE A 469 -11.23 -2.93 9.13
N PHE A 470 -11.83 -1.76 8.89
CA PHE A 470 -11.15 -0.60 8.34
C PHE A 470 -10.70 0.31 9.49
N TYR A 471 -9.40 0.32 9.77
CA TYR A 471 -8.79 1.20 10.77
C TYR A 471 -8.71 2.66 10.28
N GLU A 472 -8.47 2.82 8.98
CA GLU A 472 -8.45 4.11 8.26
C GLU A 472 -9.29 3.98 6.98
N GLN A 473 -10.08 5.01 6.64
CA GLN A 473 -10.89 5.05 5.43
C GLN A 473 -10.19 5.76 4.26
N ASP A 474 -10.46 5.33 3.04
CA ASP A 474 -9.98 6.00 1.83
C ASP A 474 -10.89 7.19 1.46
N TRP A 475 -10.32 8.16 0.73
CA TRP A 475 -11.08 9.25 0.12
C TRP A 475 -12.03 8.77 -0.98
N ASN A 476 -11.72 7.63 -1.58
CA ASN A 476 -12.53 6.97 -2.58
C ASN A 476 -13.21 5.73 -1.96
N PRO A 477 -14.53 5.77 -1.68
CA PRO A 477 -15.25 4.65 -1.06
C PRO A 477 -15.19 3.36 -1.88
N GLN A 478 -14.89 3.46 -3.17
CA GLN A 478 -14.82 2.29 -4.04
C GLN A 478 -13.60 1.43 -3.80
N VAL A 479 -12.50 2.02 -3.34
CA VAL A 479 -11.30 1.25 -2.96
C VAL A 479 -11.62 0.41 -1.73
N ASP A 480 -12.31 0.98 -0.74
CA ASP A 480 -12.74 0.27 0.46
C ASP A 480 -13.77 -0.83 0.14
N LYS A 481 -14.76 -0.54 -0.73
CA LYS A 481 -15.69 -1.56 -1.23
C LYS A 481 -15.00 -2.68 -2.00
N GLN A 482 -14.00 -2.34 -2.81
CA GLN A 482 -13.20 -3.33 -3.54
C GLN A 482 -12.40 -4.22 -2.59
N ALA A 483 -11.89 -3.67 -1.48
CA ALA A 483 -11.23 -4.41 -0.42
C ALA A 483 -12.21 -5.33 0.33
N LEU A 484 -13.40 -4.84 0.69
CA LEU A 484 -14.45 -5.64 1.35
C LEU A 484 -14.92 -6.83 0.48
N GLN A 485 -15.06 -6.60 -0.82
CA GLN A 485 -15.46 -7.63 -1.79
C GLN A 485 -14.39 -8.72 -2.00
N ARG A 486 -13.21 -8.63 -1.38
CA ARG A 486 -12.20 -9.70 -1.34
C ARG A 486 -12.58 -10.84 -0.40
N ALA A 487 -13.28 -10.52 0.69
CA ALA A 487 -13.83 -11.50 1.63
C ALA A 487 -15.29 -11.85 1.29
N HIS A 488 -16.11 -10.85 0.97
CA HIS A 488 -17.51 -11.05 0.56
C HIS A 488 -17.61 -11.42 -0.93
N ARG A 489 -17.26 -12.67 -1.28
CA ARG A 489 -17.22 -13.19 -2.66
C ARG A 489 -17.83 -14.59 -2.74
N ILE A 490 -18.17 -15.02 -3.96
CA ILE A 490 -18.57 -16.41 -4.23
C ILE A 490 -17.50 -17.36 -3.68
N GLY A 491 -17.90 -18.26 -2.79
CA GLY A 491 -17.01 -19.13 -2.00
C GLY A 491 -17.10 -18.85 -0.50
N GLN A 492 -17.58 -17.66 -0.10
CA GLN A 492 -17.81 -17.34 1.31
C GLN A 492 -18.99 -18.13 1.85
N MET A 493 -18.76 -18.80 2.97
CA MET A 493 -19.76 -19.62 3.66
C MET A 493 -20.28 -18.94 4.93
N ASN A 494 -19.49 -18.03 5.51
CA ASN A 494 -19.82 -17.35 6.75
C ASN A 494 -20.42 -15.96 6.51
N HIS A 495 -21.22 -15.50 7.47
CA HIS A 495 -21.70 -14.12 7.52
C HIS A 495 -20.53 -13.13 7.58
N VAL A 496 -20.53 -12.13 6.69
CA VAL A 496 -19.43 -11.15 6.64
C VAL A 496 -19.78 -9.91 7.45
N LEU A 497 -18.91 -9.54 8.40
CA LEU A 497 -19.04 -8.33 9.19
C LEU A 497 -17.99 -7.29 8.77
N SER A 498 -18.43 -6.11 8.35
CA SER A 498 -17.56 -4.98 8.00
C SER A 498 -17.65 -3.89 9.05
N ILE A 499 -16.54 -3.56 9.72
CA ILE A 499 -16.46 -2.54 10.77
C ILE A 499 -15.60 -1.38 10.28
N ASN A 500 -16.16 -0.17 10.25
CA ASN A 500 -15.44 1.06 9.95
C ASN A 500 -15.14 1.82 11.25
N LEU A 501 -13.87 1.99 11.61
CA LEU A 501 -13.47 2.82 12.75
C LEU A 501 -13.30 4.28 12.31
N VAL A 502 -14.11 5.18 12.87
CA VAL A 502 -14.09 6.61 12.54
C VAL A 502 -13.97 7.43 13.81
N THR A 503 -12.99 8.33 13.86
CA THR A 503 -12.80 9.18 15.04
C THR A 503 -13.82 10.33 15.11
N ARG A 504 -14.49 10.48 16.26
CA ARG A 504 -15.51 11.50 16.51
C ARG A 504 -14.97 12.93 16.43
N HIS A 505 -15.79 13.85 15.93
CA HIS A 505 -15.50 15.28 15.82
C HIS A 505 -14.15 15.57 15.16
N SER A 506 -13.81 14.81 14.12
CA SER A 506 -12.50 14.90 13.48
C SER A 506 -12.61 15.01 11.96
N VAL A 507 -11.47 15.20 11.30
CA VAL A 507 -11.38 15.20 9.84
C VAL A 507 -11.90 13.90 9.21
N GLU A 508 -11.88 12.78 9.93
CA GLU A 508 -12.38 11.50 9.43
C GLU A 508 -13.89 11.48 9.23
N GLU A 509 -14.68 12.17 10.05
CA GLU A 509 -16.14 12.29 9.83
C GLU A 509 -16.45 13.02 8.53
N VAL A 510 -15.68 14.07 8.22
CA VAL A 510 -15.80 14.83 6.97
C VAL A 510 -15.44 13.95 5.78
N ILE A 511 -14.37 13.15 5.90
CA ILE A 511 -13.98 12.18 4.87
C ILE A 511 -15.11 11.14 4.66
N MET A 512 -15.67 10.60 5.75
CA MET A 512 -16.76 9.65 5.68
C MET A 512 -18.00 10.24 4.99
N GLN A 513 -18.42 11.45 5.35
CA GLN A 513 -19.56 12.12 4.73
C GLN A 513 -19.34 12.38 3.23
N ARG A 514 -18.13 12.79 2.85
CA ARG A 514 -17.76 12.97 1.44
C ARG A 514 -17.76 11.66 0.67
N ALA A 515 -17.22 10.60 1.27
CA ALA A 515 -17.24 9.27 0.69
C ALA A 515 -18.68 8.78 0.48
N LYS A 516 -19.59 9.00 1.45
CA LYS A 516 -21.03 8.72 1.31
C LYS A 516 -21.66 9.49 0.14
N ARG A 517 -21.39 10.79 -0.01
CA ARG A 517 -21.90 11.61 -1.13
C ARG A 517 -21.38 11.14 -2.48
N LYS A 518 -20.09 10.84 -2.60
CA LYS A 518 -19.51 10.27 -3.83
C LYS A 518 -20.14 8.94 -4.22
N LEU A 519 -20.44 8.10 -3.23
CA LEU A 519 -21.13 6.85 -3.46
C LEU A 519 -22.56 7.07 -3.97
N GLN A 520 -23.30 8.04 -3.43
CA GLN A 520 -24.64 8.39 -3.89
C GLN A 520 -24.64 8.83 -5.35
N LEU A 521 -23.73 9.71 -5.75
CA LEU A 521 -23.57 10.12 -7.16
C LEU A 521 -23.31 8.91 -8.08
N SER A 522 -22.47 7.97 -7.66
CA SER A 522 -22.22 6.74 -8.41
C SER A 522 -23.49 5.87 -8.53
N HIS A 523 -24.30 5.81 -7.47
CA HIS A 523 -25.58 5.10 -7.47
C HIS A 523 -26.61 5.80 -8.36
N ASP A 524 -26.69 7.12 -8.36
CA ASP A 524 -27.69 7.85 -9.14
C ASP A 524 -27.45 7.72 -10.65
N VAL A 525 -26.19 7.67 -11.07
CA VAL A 525 -25.83 7.50 -12.49
C VAL A 525 -26.01 6.05 -12.95
N VAL A 526 -25.82 5.06 -12.07
CA VAL A 526 -25.74 3.64 -12.46
C VAL A 526 -26.92 2.78 -11.96
N GLY A 527 -27.66 3.22 -10.95
CA GLY A 527 -28.74 2.49 -10.30
C GLY A 527 -30.06 2.53 -11.07
N ASP A 528 -30.83 1.44 -10.94
CA ASP A 528 -32.22 1.33 -11.38
C ASP A 528 -33.14 2.12 -10.42
N ASP A 529 -34.21 2.72 -10.97
CA ASP A 529 -35.10 3.77 -10.42
C ASP A 529 -35.92 3.41 -9.13
N VAL A 530 -35.43 2.57 -8.21
CA VAL A 530 -36.27 1.99 -7.14
C VAL A 530 -36.22 2.75 -5.79
N MET A 531 -35.46 3.83 -5.65
CA MET A 531 -35.41 4.59 -4.38
C MET A 531 -35.78 6.05 -4.59
N GLU A 532 -37.05 6.30 -4.90
CA GLU A 532 -37.67 7.62 -4.74
C GLU A 532 -38.47 7.65 -3.43
N GLU A 533 -37.81 7.85 -2.30
CA GLU A 533 -38.40 8.45 -1.11
C GLU A 533 -37.26 8.93 -0.19
N ASP A 534 -37.43 10.12 0.40
CA ASP A 534 -36.47 10.87 1.24
C ASP A 534 -35.34 11.67 0.55
N ARG A 535 -35.74 12.67 -0.24
CA ARG A 535 -34.88 13.81 -0.59
C ARG A 535 -35.06 14.94 0.44
N LYS A 536 -34.09 15.12 1.34
CA LYS A 536 -33.84 16.42 1.99
C LYS A 536 -32.70 17.11 1.26
N GLU A 537 -33.01 18.23 0.63
CA GLU A 537 -32.08 19.08 -0.11
C GLU A 537 -30.89 19.49 0.76
N THR A 538 -29.67 19.24 0.28
CA THR A 538 -28.46 19.89 0.78
C THR A 538 -27.65 20.35 -0.43
N GLY A 539 -28.16 21.37 -1.12
CA GLY A 539 -27.46 22.08 -2.19
C GLY A 539 -26.44 23.05 -1.61
N GLY A 540 -25.20 22.99 -2.10
CA GLY A 540 -24.11 23.88 -1.70
C GLY A 540 -22.77 23.49 -2.31
N ILE A 541 -22.36 24.27 -3.30
CA ILE A 541 -21.25 24.11 -4.26
C ILE A 541 -19.86 24.01 -3.59
N GLU A 542 -18.92 23.36 -4.29
CA GLU A 542 -17.53 22.96 -3.94
C GLU A 542 -16.64 24.00 -3.19
N THR A 543 -17.06 25.26 -3.05
CA THR A 543 -16.36 26.31 -2.28
C THR A 543 -16.76 26.35 -0.80
N GLY A 544 -17.94 25.82 -0.44
CA GLY A 544 -18.30 25.53 0.96
C GLY A 544 -17.53 24.34 1.54
N ASP A 545 -16.82 23.60 0.70
CA ASP A 545 -16.26 22.29 0.99
C ASP A 545 -15.01 22.38 1.90
N LEU A 546 -14.14 23.38 1.73
CA LEU A 546 -13.05 23.66 2.68
C LEU A 546 -13.56 24.29 3.98
N ARG A 547 -14.65 25.07 3.93
CA ARG A 547 -15.32 25.61 5.13
C ARG A 547 -15.98 24.52 5.98
N SER A 548 -16.39 23.39 5.39
CA SER A 548 -16.91 22.24 6.15
C SER A 548 -15.84 21.52 6.96
N ILE A 549 -14.59 21.47 6.47
CA ILE A 549 -13.42 21.03 7.25
C ILE A 549 -13.22 22.02 8.42
N ILE A 550 -13.38 23.32 8.17
CA ILE A 550 -13.33 24.39 9.19
C ILE A 550 -14.50 24.31 10.20
N PHE A 551 -15.67 23.83 9.79
CA PHE A 551 -16.82 23.69 10.68
C PHE A 551 -16.62 22.58 11.73
N GLY A 552 -16.00 21.46 11.35
CA GLY A 552 -15.56 20.44 12.30
C GLY A 552 -14.46 20.93 13.27
N LEU A 553 -13.74 22.00 12.90
CA LEU A 553 -12.69 22.62 13.70
C LEU A 553 -13.20 23.60 14.76
N HIS A 554 -14.40 24.19 14.58
CA HIS A 554 -14.98 25.16 15.51
C HIS A 554 -15.65 24.54 16.75
N ARG A 555 -15.75 23.20 16.83
CA ARG A 555 -16.38 22.50 17.96
C ARG A 555 -15.43 22.14 19.11
N PHE A 556 -14.12 22.39 18.96
CA PHE A 556 -13.18 22.26 20.06
C PHE A 556 -13.05 23.59 20.78
N ASP A 557 -13.91 23.82 21.76
CA ASP A 557 -13.77 24.98 22.62
C ASP A 557 -12.49 24.80 23.50
N PRO A 558 -11.52 25.73 23.46
CA PRO A 558 -10.28 25.61 24.25
C PRO A 558 -10.52 25.52 25.76
N SER A 559 -11.68 25.98 26.23
CA SER A 559 -12.16 25.93 27.61
C SER A 559 -12.47 24.52 28.10
N GLU A 560 -12.88 23.58 27.22
CA GLU A 560 -13.14 22.18 27.59
C GLU A 560 -11.84 21.34 27.73
N VAL A 561 -10.73 21.81 27.17
CA VAL A 561 -9.43 21.10 27.27
C VAL A 561 -8.84 21.21 28.68
N ASN A 562 -9.22 22.24 29.45
CA ASN A 562 -8.72 22.51 30.80
C ASN A 562 -9.62 21.96 31.93
N SER A 563 -10.82 21.42 31.62
CA SER A 563 -11.66 20.76 32.63
C SER A 563 -11.23 19.29 32.78
N GLU A 564 -10.18 19.07 33.56
CA GLU A 564 -9.55 17.75 33.83
C GLU A 564 -10.43 16.73 34.59
N LYS A 565 -11.77 16.72 34.45
CA LYS A 565 -12.66 15.85 35.24
C LYS A 565 -13.77 15.08 34.52
N SER A 566 -13.83 15.00 33.18
CA SER A 566 -15.00 14.33 32.55
C SER A 566 -14.78 13.62 31.21
N ASN A 567 -13.71 12.83 31.03
CA ASN A 567 -13.62 11.90 29.89
C ASN A 567 -12.62 10.75 30.15
N GLU A 568 -12.69 10.09 31.31
CA GLU A 568 -12.22 8.69 31.33
C GLU A 568 -13.18 7.90 30.44
N LEU A 569 -12.64 7.32 29.36
CA LEU A 569 -13.42 6.45 28.49
C LEU A 569 -13.90 5.27 29.33
N ASN A 570 -15.18 5.26 29.69
CA ASN A 570 -15.76 4.20 30.51
C ASN A 570 -15.55 2.86 29.80
N ALA A 571 -14.62 2.05 30.31
CA ALA A 571 -14.30 0.75 29.74
C ALA A 571 -15.53 -0.18 29.66
N SER A 572 -16.50 0.01 30.55
CA SER A 572 -17.80 -0.65 30.55
C SER A 572 -18.68 -0.29 29.33
N GLU A 573 -18.70 0.99 28.93
CA GLU A 573 -19.45 1.46 27.76
C GLU A 573 -18.83 0.96 26.45
N LEU A 574 -17.49 0.95 26.38
CA LEU A 574 -16.78 0.39 25.23
C LEU A 574 -16.99 -1.12 25.13
N LYS A 575 -16.96 -1.85 26.26
CA LYS A 575 -17.27 -3.28 26.29
C LYS A 575 -18.72 -3.54 25.88
N ALA A 576 -19.67 -2.70 26.29
CA ALA A 576 -21.06 -2.78 25.86
C ALA A 576 -21.19 -2.50 24.35
N LEU A 577 -20.44 -1.55 23.80
CA LEU A 577 -20.42 -1.25 22.37
C LEU A 577 -19.88 -2.43 21.55
N ALA A 578 -18.75 -3.02 21.96
CA ALA A 578 -18.21 -4.21 21.32
C ALA A 578 -19.16 -5.42 21.44
N GLN A 579 -19.90 -5.55 22.55
CA GLN A 579 -20.94 -6.57 22.71
C GLN A 579 -22.12 -6.32 21.76
N LYS A 580 -22.57 -5.07 21.59
CA LYS A 580 -23.62 -4.71 20.63
C LYS A 580 -23.20 -4.99 19.19
N VAL A 581 -21.96 -4.67 18.81
CA VAL A 581 -21.43 -4.95 17.47
C VAL A 581 -21.44 -6.45 17.16
N ILE A 582 -21.14 -7.29 18.16
CA ILE A 582 -21.17 -8.75 18.00
C ILE A 582 -22.59 -9.30 18.10
N ALA A 583 -23.46 -8.72 18.92
CA ALA A 583 -24.87 -9.09 18.98
C ALA A 583 -25.58 -8.84 17.63
N LEU A 584 -25.23 -7.75 16.93
CA LEU A 584 -25.67 -7.46 15.55
C LEU A 584 -25.22 -8.51 14.52
N ARG A 585 -24.26 -9.37 14.87
CA ARG A 585 -23.88 -10.54 14.08
C ARG A 585 -24.78 -11.75 14.34
N CYS A 586 -25.31 -11.89 15.57
CA CYS A 586 -26.11 -13.03 16.01
C CYS A 586 -27.62 -12.84 15.81
N ASP A 587 -28.14 -11.62 16.02
CA ASP A 587 -29.54 -11.32 15.79
C ASP A 587 -29.79 -11.11 14.29
N GLN A 588 -30.44 -12.11 13.67
CA GLN A 588 -31.22 -11.90 12.45
C GLN A 588 -32.34 -10.90 12.78
N ILE A 589 -32.08 -9.59 12.62
CA ILE A 589 -33.15 -8.59 12.74
C ILE A 589 -34.08 -8.74 11.54
N LEU A 590 -35.20 -9.41 11.81
CA LEU A 590 -36.49 -9.26 11.15
C LEU A 590 -36.95 -7.80 11.34
N ASP A 591 -36.45 -6.88 10.52
CA ASP A 591 -37.20 -5.70 10.10
C ASP A 591 -36.52 -5.07 8.90
N LYS A 592 -37.32 -4.80 7.87
CA LYS A 592 -36.86 -4.65 6.48
C LYS A 592 -36.36 -3.26 6.10
N ASP A 593 -36.30 -2.28 7.02
CA ASP A 593 -36.16 -0.87 6.62
C ASP A 593 -34.92 -0.08 7.12
N ASP A 594 -34.02 -0.62 7.95
CA ASP A 594 -32.88 0.19 8.46
C ASP A 594 -31.49 -0.45 8.24
N ARG A 595 -31.00 -0.47 6.99
CA ARG A 595 -29.63 -0.96 6.67
C ARG A 595 -28.49 0.05 6.95
N LYS A 596 -28.71 1.08 7.76
CA LYS A 596 -27.68 2.03 8.22
C LYS A 596 -27.98 2.51 9.64
N PHE A 597 -27.50 1.77 10.63
CA PHE A 597 -27.52 2.23 12.03
C PHE A 597 -26.20 2.91 12.40
N GLU A 598 -26.27 4.20 12.75
CA GLU A 598 -25.19 4.94 13.42
C GLU A 598 -25.38 4.83 14.93
N VAL A 599 -24.45 4.15 15.63
CA VAL A 599 -24.49 4.10 17.10
C VAL A 599 -23.91 5.40 17.67
N ASN A 600 -24.78 6.39 17.86
CA ASN A 600 -24.48 7.62 18.60
C ASN A 600 -24.77 7.40 20.11
N PRO A 601 -23.89 7.84 21.02
CA PRO A 601 -24.22 7.96 22.43
C PRO A 601 -24.67 9.39 22.75
N ILE A 602 -25.94 9.55 23.16
CA ILE A 602 -26.53 10.66 23.94
C ILE A 602 -26.51 12.04 23.23
N GLY A 603 -27.58 12.85 23.11
CA GLY A 603 -28.95 12.84 23.61
C GLY A 603 -29.68 14.03 22.97
N GLN A 604 -31.01 13.98 22.93
CA GLN A 604 -31.89 15.10 22.58
C GLN A 604 -31.63 16.29 23.51
N GLU A 605 -31.48 17.50 22.96
CA GLU A 605 -31.85 18.72 23.66
C GLU A 605 -32.15 19.85 22.66
N LYS A 606 -32.99 20.78 23.11
CA LYS A 606 -33.96 21.57 22.34
C LYS A 606 -33.40 22.92 21.86
N GLY A 607 -33.88 23.33 20.68
CA GLY A 607 -34.31 24.68 20.27
C GLY A 607 -33.55 25.93 20.71
N LEU A 608 -33.09 26.72 19.72
CA LEU A 608 -33.30 28.18 19.72
C LEU A 608 -33.16 28.78 18.31
N ASP A 609 -33.95 29.82 18.08
CA ASP A 609 -34.34 30.45 16.83
C ASP A 609 -33.21 31.08 15.98
N PHE A 610 -33.39 30.98 14.67
CA PHE A 610 -32.62 31.68 13.63
C PHE A 610 -33.26 33.05 13.37
N VAL A 611 -32.55 34.13 13.70
CA VAL A 611 -32.92 35.50 13.30
C VAL A 611 -32.24 35.84 11.97
N SER A 612 -33.08 36.23 11.02
CA SER A 612 -32.78 36.75 9.68
C SER A 612 -32.13 38.14 9.71
N GLY A 613 -31.26 38.40 8.73
CA GLY A 613 -31.08 39.75 8.17
C GLY A 613 -29.64 40.16 7.86
N GLY A 614 -29.39 40.59 6.61
CA GLY A 614 -28.31 41.52 6.29
C GLY A 614 -27.55 41.26 4.98
N GLU A 615 -28.06 41.82 3.88
CA GLU A 615 -27.41 41.94 2.57
C GLU A 615 -26.22 42.92 2.55
N SER A 616 -25.51 42.91 1.40
CA SER A 616 -24.64 43.95 0.81
C SER A 616 -23.13 43.60 0.86
N ALA A 617 -22.32 43.68 -0.21
CA ALA A 617 -22.49 44.18 -1.56
C ALA A 617 -21.49 43.46 -2.51
N LEU A 618 -21.89 43.31 -3.77
CA LEU A 618 -21.00 43.05 -4.91
C LEU A 618 -20.00 44.21 -5.08
N ALA A 619 -18.72 43.88 -5.31
CA ALA A 619 -17.79 44.76 -6.00
C ALA A 619 -17.05 43.94 -7.07
N SER A 620 -17.44 44.19 -8.31
CA SER A 620 -16.83 43.75 -9.55
C SER A 620 -15.41 44.30 -9.72
N TYR A 621 -14.42 43.46 -10.02
CA TYR A 621 -13.25 43.84 -10.82
C TYR A 621 -12.62 42.57 -11.43
N ASP A 622 -12.42 42.59 -12.74
CA ASP A 622 -11.78 41.59 -13.61
C ASP A 622 -10.70 42.35 -14.44
N PRO A 623 -9.81 41.70 -15.20
CA PRO A 623 -8.59 41.01 -14.78
C PRO A 623 -7.33 41.65 -15.41
N GLY A 624 -6.15 41.30 -14.90
CA GLY A 624 -4.87 41.64 -15.53
C GLY A 624 -3.90 40.48 -15.42
N LEU A 625 -3.98 39.53 -16.36
CA LEU A 625 -3.00 38.46 -16.55
C LEU A 625 -1.76 39.03 -17.23
N ASP A 626 -0.58 38.82 -16.64
CA ASP A 626 0.70 39.00 -17.31
C ASP A 626 1.28 37.63 -17.69
N GLU A 627 0.97 37.24 -18.93
CA GLU A 627 1.25 35.96 -19.59
C GLU A 627 2.76 35.78 -19.91
N ALA A 628 3.57 36.83 -19.74
CA ALA A 628 5.00 36.83 -20.04
C ALA A 628 5.87 36.19 -18.94
N SER A 629 5.42 36.23 -17.68
CA SER A 629 6.17 35.66 -16.54
C SER A 629 6.10 34.14 -16.48
N TYR A 630 5.06 33.53 -17.05
CA TYR A 630 4.85 32.08 -17.08
C TYR A 630 5.72 31.39 -18.15
N LEU A 631 5.89 32.01 -19.32
CA LEU A 631 6.69 31.45 -20.42
C LEU A 631 8.21 31.47 -20.13
N SER A 632 8.70 32.49 -19.41
CA SER A 632 10.09 32.57 -18.94
C SER A 632 10.45 31.44 -17.95
N TRP A 633 9.45 30.96 -17.18
CA TRP A 633 9.63 29.90 -16.20
C TRP A 633 9.64 28.51 -16.83
N VAL A 634 8.90 28.31 -17.94
CA VAL A 634 8.83 27.06 -18.69
C VAL A 634 10.09 26.82 -19.54
N GLU A 635 10.74 27.86 -20.06
CA GLU A 635 12.01 27.71 -20.80
C GLU A 635 13.18 27.32 -19.87
N LYS A 636 13.24 27.89 -18.66
CA LYS A 636 14.27 27.53 -17.67
C LYS A 636 14.20 26.07 -17.20
N PHE A 637 13.04 25.41 -17.32
CA PHE A 637 12.85 24.00 -16.95
C PHE A 637 13.26 23.02 -18.08
N LYS A 638 13.29 23.48 -19.34
CA LYS A 638 13.79 22.67 -20.47
C LYS A 638 15.32 22.57 -20.49
N GLU A 639 16.02 23.63 -20.07
CA GLU A 639 17.49 23.63 -20.04
C GLU A 639 18.08 22.73 -18.94
N THR A 640 17.35 22.48 -17.85
CA THR A 640 17.82 21.59 -16.76
C THR A 640 17.61 20.09 -17.07
N SER A 641 16.83 19.76 -18.10
CA SER A 641 16.53 18.37 -18.49
C SER A 641 17.51 17.82 -19.54
N GLN A 642 18.29 18.67 -20.22
CA GLN A 642 19.24 18.27 -21.27
C GLN A 642 20.67 18.01 -20.75
N SER A 643 20.97 18.27 -19.48
CA SER A 643 22.31 18.08 -18.89
C SER A 643 22.51 16.75 -18.18
N ASN A 644 21.48 15.89 -18.10
CA ASN A 644 21.55 14.56 -17.46
C ASN A 644 21.55 13.37 -18.44
N GLU A 645 21.59 13.60 -19.77
CA GLU A 645 21.59 12.52 -20.77
C GLU A 645 22.99 12.11 -21.29
N ASN A 646 24.07 12.77 -20.86
CA ASN A 646 25.43 12.51 -21.37
C ASN A 646 26.37 11.68 -20.46
N LEU A 647 25.84 10.90 -19.52
CA LEU A 647 26.66 10.04 -18.62
C LEU A 647 26.25 8.55 -18.60
N VAL A 648 25.59 8.05 -19.64
CA VAL A 648 25.15 6.62 -19.72
C VAL A 648 25.66 5.89 -20.98
N MET A 649 26.77 6.32 -21.57
CA MET A 649 27.41 5.63 -22.70
C MET A 649 28.89 5.34 -22.40
N ASP A 650 29.17 4.49 -21.41
CA ASP A 650 30.44 3.72 -21.40
C ASP A 650 30.46 2.50 -20.45
N LEU A 651 29.52 1.56 -20.55
CA LEU A 651 29.63 0.27 -19.82
C LEU A 651 29.05 -0.91 -20.63
N GLY A 652 29.37 -0.94 -21.91
CA GLY A 652 28.89 -1.96 -22.85
C GLY A 652 30.01 -2.71 -23.54
N ASN A 653 30.91 -3.36 -22.81
CA ASN A 653 31.70 -4.48 -23.35
C ASN A 653 32.47 -5.22 -22.25
N ARG A 654 32.00 -6.43 -21.92
CA ARG A 654 32.74 -7.65 -21.50
C ARG A 654 31.96 -8.45 -20.46
N ARG A 655 31.15 -9.39 -20.92
CA ARG A 655 30.80 -10.60 -20.13
C ARG A 655 30.68 -11.78 -21.07
N ASN A 656 31.69 -12.64 -21.05
CA ASN A 656 31.64 -14.06 -21.39
C ASN A 656 32.72 -14.77 -20.55
N LEU A 657 32.39 -15.96 -20.04
CA LEU A 657 33.16 -16.97 -19.27
C LEU A 657 32.86 -17.04 -17.76
N PRO A 658 32.08 -18.06 -17.30
CA PRO A 658 31.81 -18.32 -15.89
C PRO A 658 32.73 -19.38 -15.26
N ASP A 659 32.72 -19.39 -13.92
CA ASP A 659 33.20 -20.39 -12.95
C ASP A 659 34.70 -20.55 -12.71
N ASN A 660 35.58 -20.59 -13.73
CA ASN A 660 37.03 -20.74 -13.46
C ASN A 660 37.70 -19.43 -12.99
N LYS A 661 37.05 -18.29 -13.20
CA LYS A 661 37.53 -16.97 -12.75
C LYS A 661 37.31 -16.74 -11.26
N TYR A 662 36.28 -17.34 -10.65
CA TYR A 662 35.93 -17.08 -9.26
C TYR A 662 36.96 -17.70 -8.32
N LEU A 663 37.32 -18.97 -8.56
CA LEU A 663 38.39 -19.66 -7.83
C LEU A 663 39.77 -19.00 -8.02
N ASN A 664 40.07 -18.51 -9.23
CA ASN A 664 41.31 -17.78 -9.50
C ASN A 664 41.33 -16.37 -8.87
N LEU A 665 40.18 -15.70 -8.79
CA LEU A 665 40.03 -14.43 -8.07
C LEU A 665 40.15 -14.63 -6.57
N GLU A 666 39.57 -15.68 -6.00
CA GLU A 666 39.72 -16.03 -4.58
C GLU A 666 41.15 -16.44 -4.23
N ALA A 667 41.81 -17.24 -5.08
CA ALA A 667 43.22 -17.59 -4.89
C ALA A 667 44.14 -16.36 -5.06
N ALA A 668 43.82 -15.45 -5.99
CA ALA A 668 44.54 -14.19 -6.14
C ALA A 668 44.31 -13.23 -4.96
N LYS A 669 43.09 -13.20 -4.40
CA LYS A 669 42.77 -12.46 -3.16
C LYS A 669 43.54 -13.00 -1.98
N LYS A 670 43.52 -14.33 -1.74
CA LYS A 670 44.30 -14.98 -0.67
C LYS A 670 45.79 -14.71 -0.81
N LYS A 671 46.35 -14.82 -2.02
CA LYS A 671 47.77 -14.51 -2.28
C LYS A 671 48.11 -13.03 -2.13
N ALA A 672 47.16 -12.13 -2.40
CA ALA A 672 47.32 -10.70 -2.15
C ALA A 672 47.24 -10.38 -0.65
N GLU A 673 46.37 -11.06 0.09
CA GLU A 673 46.24 -10.99 1.55
C GLU A 673 47.49 -11.54 2.25
N GLU A 674 48.03 -12.69 1.85
CA GLU A 674 49.28 -13.24 2.38
C GLU A 674 50.48 -12.31 2.16
N LYS A 675 50.56 -11.68 0.97
CA LYS A 675 51.58 -10.66 0.68
C LYS A 675 51.38 -9.39 1.51
N LYS A 676 50.12 -9.01 1.76
CA LYS A 676 49.76 -7.86 2.61
C LYS A 676 50.17 -8.13 4.06
N LEU A 677 49.84 -9.31 4.59
CA LEU A 677 50.23 -9.78 5.93
C LEU A 677 51.76 -9.86 6.08
N SER A 678 52.46 -10.46 5.11
CA SER A 678 53.94 -10.53 5.12
C SER A 678 54.59 -9.14 5.10
N LYS A 679 53.97 -8.17 4.41
CA LYS A 679 54.43 -6.77 4.38
C LYS A 679 54.16 -6.07 5.70
N TRP A 680 53.05 -6.36 6.37
CA TRP A 680 52.75 -5.84 7.71
C TRP A 680 53.68 -6.42 8.76
N GLU A 681 53.95 -7.72 8.74
CA GLU A 681 54.91 -8.38 9.62
C GLU A 681 56.33 -7.81 9.44
N ALA A 682 56.76 -7.58 8.19
CA ALA A 682 58.05 -6.94 7.90
C ALA A 682 58.14 -5.49 8.40
N LEU A 683 57.00 -4.81 8.60
CA LEU A 683 56.89 -3.45 9.13
C LEU A 683 56.52 -3.42 10.63
N GLY A 684 56.41 -4.59 11.28
CA GLY A 684 56.07 -4.72 12.70
C GLY A 684 54.61 -4.44 13.06
N TYR A 685 53.69 -4.39 12.10
CA TYR A 685 52.26 -4.10 12.32
C TYR A 685 51.44 -5.39 12.46
N HIS A 686 50.59 -5.47 13.49
CA HIS A 686 49.61 -6.53 13.68
C HIS A 686 48.21 -5.93 13.64
N SER A 687 47.33 -6.47 12.80
CA SER A 687 45.96 -5.95 12.68
C SER A 687 45.17 -6.22 13.96
N LEU A 688 44.42 -5.22 14.41
CA LEU A 688 43.47 -5.32 15.54
C LEU A 688 42.05 -5.68 15.08
N SER A 689 41.87 -6.00 13.79
CA SER A 689 40.57 -6.36 13.22
C SER A 689 40.07 -7.71 13.75
N VAL A 690 38.79 -7.76 14.10
CA VAL A 690 38.12 -9.01 14.50
C VAL A 690 37.78 -9.82 13.24
N GLY A 691 38.22 -11.09 13.22
CA GLY A 691 37.92 -12.02 12.13
C GLY A 691 36.43 -12.36 12.00
N ASP A 692 36.05 -12.99 10.90
CA ASP A 692 34.64 -13.33 10.64
C ASP A 692 34.08 -14.30 11.69
N PRO A 693 32.84 -14.08 12.16
CA PRO A 693 32.25 -14.84 13.26
C PRO A 693 31.97 -16.28 12.83
N ILE A 694 32.36 -17.23 13.68
CA ILE A 694 31.97 -18.64 13.54
C ILE A 694 30.60 -18.80 14.20
N TYR A 695 29.56 -18.97 13.40
CA TYR A 695 28.22 -19.25 13.93
C TYR A 695 28.20 -20.62 14.61
N PRO A 696 27.65 -20.73 15.84
CA PRO A 696 27.39 -22.04 16.42
C PRO A 696 26.44 -22.81 15.50
N VAL A 697 26.86 -24.00 15.08
CA VAL A 697 26.11 -24.88 14.16
C VAL A 697 24.83 -25.35 14.86
N ASP A 698 23.70 -25.17 14.17
CA ASP A 698 22.33 -25.61 14.46
C ASP A 698 22.05 -26.39 15.77
N GLY A 699 21.09 -25.87 16.54
CA GLY A 699 20.11 -26.75 17.19
C GLY A 699 19.98 -26.76 18.71
N ASP A 700 20.65 -25.88 19.45
CA ASP A 700 20.34 -25.69 20.88
C ASP A 700 19.66 -24.33 21.11
N ALA A 701 18.57 -24.40 21.86
CA ALA A 701 17.57 -23.36 22.09
C ALA A 701 18.15 -21.93 22.18
N LEU A 702 17.46 -20.97 21.54
CA LEU A 702 17.53 -19.55 21.87
C LEU A 702 17.59 -19.42 23.40
N SER A 703 18.78 -19.20 23.94
CA SER A 703 18.92 -19.05 25.38
C SER A 703 18.31 -17.70 25.75
N ASP A 704 17.34 -17.71 26.66
CA ASP A 704 16.71 -16.53 27.26
C ASP A 704 17.70 -15.61 28.02
N SER A 705 19.02 -15.78 27.86
CA SER A 705 20.06 -15.06 28.60
C SER A 705 20.57 -13.79 27.92
N GLY A 706 20.25 -13.55 26.65
CA GLY A 706 20.66 -12.35 25.92
C GLY A 706 19.70 -11.18 26.14
N PHE A 707 20.11 -10.15 26.89
CA PHE A 707 19.28 -8.98 27.18
C PHE A 707 19.92 -7.66 26.73
N VAL A 708 19.08 -6.76 26.22
CA VAL A 708 19.44 -5.36 25.94
C VAL A 708 18.93 -4.49 27.07
N HIS A 709 19.82 -3.79 27.76
CA HIS A 709 19.52 -2.90 28.88
C HIS A 709 19.67 -1.44 28.47
N PHE A 710 18.68 -0.61 28.78
CA PHE A 710 18.74 0.83 28.56
C PHE A 710 19.17 1.54 29.84
N VAL A 711 20.27 2.30 29.80
CA VAL A 711 20.87 2.95 30.98
C VAL A 711 21.04 4.45 30.80
N VAL A 712 20.65 5.27 31.80
CA VAL A 712 21.00 6.71 31.82
C VAL A 712 22.47 6.84 32.20
N GLY A 713 23.29 7.51 31.40
CA GLY A 713 24.65 7.86 31.83
C GLY A 713 25.67 7.94 30.72
N ASP A 714 26.94 7.88 31.12
CA ASP A 714 28.08 7.93 30.22
C ASP A 714 28.57 6.51 29.87
N CYS A 715 28.57 6.18 28.58
CA CYS A 715 29.03 4.88 28.07
C CYS A 715 30.53 4.61 28.28
N THR A 716 31.32 5.64 28.61
CA THR A 716 32.77 5.53 28.80
C THR A 716 33.21 5.03 30.18
N HIS A 717 32.30 5.01 31.16
CA HIS A 717 32.59 4.59 32.55
C HIS A 717 31.61 3.49 32.99
N PRO A 718 31.79 2.23 32.56
CA PRO A 718 30.89 1.13 32.89
C PRO A 718 30.93 0.72 34.38
N ASP A 719 31.96 1.11 35.14
CA ASP A 719 32.18 0.71 36.55
C ASP A 719 31.07 1.15 37.51
N LYS A 720 30.26 2.16 37.14
CA LYS A 720 29.14 2.63 37.95
C LYS A 720 27.95 1.66 37.99
N LEU A 721 27.88 0.68 37.08
CA LEU A 721 26.79 -0.30 37.03
C LEU A 721 27.23 -1.74 37.34
N CYS A 722 28.40 -2.17 36.89
CA CYS A 722 28.89 -3.54 37.06
C CYS A 722 30.42 -3.54 37.25
N SER A 723 30.89 -3.58 38.51
CA SER A 723 32.32 -3.51 38.84
C SER A 723 33.07 -4.85 38.76
N SER A 724 32.48 -5.89 38.14
CA SER A 724 33.03 -7.26 38.13
C SER A 724 32.96 -7.99 36.80
N GLU A 725 32.36 -7.41 35.75
CA GLU A 725 32.28 -8.01 34.42
C GLU A 725 33.23 -7.29 33.43
N PRO A 726 33.96 -8.01 32.56
CA PRO A 726 34.71 -7.40 31.49
C PRO A 726 33.81 -6.60 30.54
N SER A 727 34.26 -5.43 30.06
CA SER A 727 33.41 -4.51 29.27
C SER A 727 34.02 -4.14 27.92
N VAL A 728 33.21 -4.16 26.86
CA VAL A 728 33.55 -3.68 25.51
C VAL A 728 32.77 -2.41 25.19
N ILE A 729 33.45 -1.29 25.00
CA ILE A 729 32.85 -0.01 24.59
C ILE A 729 32.76 0.02 23.06
N PHE A 730 31.55 0.09 22.51
CA PHE A 730 31.32 0.11 21.06
C PHE A 730 31.17 1.54 20.54
N SER A 731 31.92 1.90 19.50
CA SER A 731 31.88 3.23 18.88
C SER A 731 31.97 3.15 17.36
N CYS A 732 31.20 3.99 16.66
CA CYS A 732 31.19 4.07 15.20
C CYS A 732 32.23 5.09 14.70
N VAL A 733 33.05 4.68 13.74
CA VAL A 733 34.11 5.51 13.12
C VAL A 733 34.00 5.53 11.60
N ASP A 734 34.70 6.50 10.98
CA ASP A 734 34.83 6.63 9.54
C ASP A 734 36.09 5.92 9.00
N GLU A 735 36.30 5.94 7.69
CA GLU A 735 37.50 5.41 7.01
C GLU A 735 38.59 6.47 6.79
N SER A 736 38.47 7.66 7.40
CA SER A 736 39.32 8.82 7.06
C SER A 736 40.72 8.77 7.66
N GLY A 737 40.90 8.03 8.76
CA GLY A 737 42.14 8.02 9.55
C GLY A 737 42.40 9.28 10.38
N ASN A 738 41.55 10.30 10.30
CA ASN A 738 41.65 11.49 11.13
C ASN A 738 40.74 11.34 12.35
N TRP A 739 41.32 11.40 13.55
CA TRP A 739 40.53 11.33 14.78
C TRP A 739 39.61 12.55 14.91
N GLY A 740 38.33 12.31 15.19
CA GLY A 740 37.33 13.37 15.31
C GLY A 740 37.51 14.21 16.58
N HIS A 741 36.82 15.35 16.61
CA HIS A 741 36.68 16.20 17.80
C HIS A 741 35.21 16.25 18.24
N GLY A 742 34.98 16.21 19.56
CA GLY A 742 33.66 16.33 20.17
C GLY A 742 33.04 15.02 20.67
N GLY A 743 32.27 15.13 21.76
CA GLY A 743 31.43 14.05 22.30
C GLY A 743 32.21 12.78 22.64
N MET A 744 31.85 11.68 21.97
CA MET A 744 32.44 10.35 22.21
C MET A 744 33.91 10.25 21.76
N PHE A 745 34.33 10.99 20.73
CA PHE A 745 35.73 10.97 20.27
C PHE A 745 36.68 11.59 21.30
N ASP A 746 36.27 12.68 21.94
CA ASP A 746 37.05 13.33 23.00
C ASP A 746 37.02 12.48 24.29
N ALA A 747 35.90 11.82 24.58
CA ALA A 747 35.76 10.96 25.74
C ALA A 747 36.64 9.70 25.64
N LEU A 748 36.69 9.05 24.46
CA LEU A 748 37.61 7.95 24.18
C LEU A 748 39.08 8.37 24.21
N ALA A 749 39.41 9.56 23.67
CA ALA A 749 40.78 10.06 23.71
C ALA A 749 41.27 10.36 25.13
N LYS A 750 40.37 10.75 26.04
CA LYS A 750 40.67 10.93 27.47
C LYS A 750 40.82 9.60 28.21
N LEU A 751 40.08 8.57 27.82
CA LEU A 751 40.17 7.23 28.41
C LEU A 751 41.54 6.58 28.15
N SER A 752 42.03 6.63 26.90
CA SER A 752 43.37 6.17 26.58
C SER A 752 43.91 6.84 25.33
N SER A 753 45.16 7.31 25.40
CA SER A 753 45.92 7.82 24.24
C SER A 753 46.26 6.73 23.23
N SER A 754 46.13 5.44 23.59
CA SER A 754 46.35 4.32 22.67
C SER A 754 45.24 4.19 21.61
N ILE A 755 44.03 4.69 21.87
CA ILE A 755 42.88 4.51 20.97
C ILE A 755 43.03 5.38 19.70
N PRO A 756 43.30 6.70 19.79
CA PRO A 756 43.56 7.51 18.60
C PRO A 756 44.80 7.04 17.83
N ALA A 757 45.84 6.59 18.54
CA ALA A 757 47.07 6.08 17.93
C ALA A 757 46.83 4.78 17.13
N ALA A 758 46.04 3.84 17.67
CA ALA A 758 45.67 2.61 16.99
C ALA A 758 44.84 2.88 15.73
N TYR A 759 43.90 3.84 15.78
CA TYR A 759 43.10 4.24 14.62
C TYR A 759 43.95 4.88 13.51
N GLN A 760 44.90 5.74 13.89
CA GLN A 760 45.84 6.37 12.93
C GLN A 760 46.75 5.32 12.28
N GLN A 761 47.32 4.40 13.07
CA GLN A 761 48.13 3.30 12.55
C GLN A 761 47.32 2.41 11.59
N ALA A 762 46.08 2.06 11.94
CA ALA A 762 45.21 1.29 11.03
C ALA A 762 44.97 2.01 9.69
N SER A 763 44.85 3.33 9.68
CA SER A 763 44.74 4.11 8.45
C SER A 763 46.05 4.11 7.63
N GLU A 764 47.20 4.32 8.27
CA GLU A 764 48.52 4.31 7.60
C GLU A 764 48.78 3.00 6.86
N PHE A 765 48.35 1.88 7.46
CA PHE A 765 48.49 0.54 6.88
C PHE A 765 47.33 0.11 5.97
N ARG A 766 46.35 0.99 5.70
CA ARG A 766 45.12 0.72 4.92
C ARG A 766 44.39 -0.53 5.42
N ASP A 767 44.15 -0.54 6.71
CA ASP A 767 43.47 -1.60 7.46
C ASP A 767 42.02 -1.21 7.85
N LEU A 768 41.60 0.03 7.56
CA LEU A 768 40.22 0.50 7.77
C LEU A 768 39.36 0.18 6.54
N HIS A 769 38.49 -0.81 6.64
CA HIS A 769 37.47 -1.09 5.61
C HIS A 769 36.06 -1.07 6.22
N LEU A 770 35.06 -0.71 5.40
CA LEU A 770 33.66 -0.72 5.81
C LEU A 770 33.23 -2.14 6.24
N GLY A 771 32.60 -2.24 7.41
CA GLY A 771 32.17 -3.52 7.99
C GLY A 771 33.22 -4.23 8.86
N ASP A 772 34.37 -3.61 9.11
CA ASP A 772 35.39 -4.11 10.03
C ASP A 772 35.30 -3.48 11.43
N VAL A 773 35.68 -4.26 12.44
CA VAL A 773 35.73 -3.84 13.85
C VAL A 773 37.15 -4.03 14.37
N HIS A 774 37.75 -2.95 14.89
CA HIS A 774 39.05 -3.00 15.53
C HIS A 774 38.89 -3.03 17.06
N LEU A 775 39.44 -4.06 17.71
CA LEU A 775 39.37 -4.24 19.15
C LEU A 775 40.66 -3.75 19.81
N VAL A 776 40.61 -2.62 20.53
CA VAL A 776 41.75 -2.05 21.25
C VAL A 776 41.63 -2.38 22.73
N LYS A 777 42.64 -3.05 23.30
CA LYS A 777 42.70 -3.32 24.75
C LYS A 777 43.25 -2.10 25.48
N ILE A 778 42.55 -1.64 26.52
CA ILE A 778 43.03 -0.58 27.40
C ILE A 778 43.97 -1.22 28.43
N ILE A 779 45.23 -0.78 28.46
CA ILE A 779 46.18 -1.12 29.52
C ILE A 779 46.27 0.10 30.41
N GLU A 780 45.72 0.02 31.63
CA GLU A 780 45.91 1.09 32.61
C GLU A 780 47.36 1.04 33.11
N ASN A 781 48.18 2.00 32.68
CA ASN A 781 49.49 2.24 33.27
C ASN A 781 49.30 3.02 34.57
N THR A 782 48.97 2.33 35.66
CA THR A 782 49.09 2.90 37.00
C THR A 782 50.50 2.64 37.50
N ASP A 783 51.30 3.71 37.53
CA ASP A 783 52.53 3.76 38.32
C ASP A 783 52.21 3.33 39.76
N GLY A 784 52.70 2.15 40.13
CA GLY A 784 52.99 1.75 41.51
C GLY A 784 51.86 1.84 42.53
N GLN A 785 50.86 0.95 42.45
CA GLN A 785 50.28 0.28 43.62
C GLN A 785 49.41 -0.90 43.15
N ASN A 786 49.84 -2.12 43.48
CA ASN A 786 49.07 -3.34 43.27
C ASN A 786 47.72 -3.24 44.00
N MET A 787 46.63 -3.19 43.25
CA MET A 787 45.31 -3.64 43.69
C MET A 787 44.87 -4.74 42.72
N GLU A 788 44.81 -5.98 43.20
CA GLU A 788 44.16 -7.10 42.52
C GLU A 788 42.67 -6.75 42.34
N GLY A 789 42.24 -6.46 41.11
CA GLY A 789 40.82 -6.23 40.83
C GLY A 789 40.43 -5.59 39.50
N ASP A 790 41.36 -5.10 38.66
CA ASP A 790 40.94 -4.42 37.42
C ASP A 790 40.47 -5.41 36.34
N THR A 791 39.17 -5.37 36.06
CA THR A 791 38.54 -6.08 34.95
C THR A 791 39.00 -5.50 33.60
N PRO A 792 39.37 -6.34 32.61
CA PRO A 792 39.86 -5.85 31.33
C PRO A 792 38.77 -5.08 30.57
N ARG A 793 39.14 -3.88 30.08
CA ARG A 793 38.30 -3.04 29.22
C ARG A 793 38.80 -3.03 27.78
N TRP A 794 37.89 -3.19 26.82
CA TRP A 794 38.18 -3.08 25.39
C TRP A 794 37.35 -1.98 24.74
N VAL A 795 37.87 -1.41 23.66
CA VAL A 795 37.14 -0.48 22.79
C VAL A 795 37.02 -1.11 21.41
N ALA A 796 35.79 -1.31 20.95
CA ALA A 796 35.47 -1.78 19.61
C ALA A 796 35.15 -0.57 18.70
N LEU A 797 36.07 -0.29 17.78
CA LEU A 797 35.90 0.74 16.75
C LEU A 797 35.29 0.11 15.50
N ALA A 798 34.02 0.37 15.25
CA ALA A 798 33.27 -0.16 14.11
C ALA A 798 33.29 0.82 12.93
N VAL A 799 33.83 0.40 11.80
CA VAL A 799 33.97 1.23 10.59
C VAL A 799 32.68 1.13 9.77
N VAL A 800 31.81 2.13 9.89
CA VAL A 800 30.44 2.11 9.31
C VAL A 800 30.10 3.34 8.47
N GLN A 801 31.03 4.30 8.35
CA GLN A 801 30.86 5.52 7.58
C GLN A 801 31.96 5.68 6.53
N SER A 802 31.55 5.97 5.29
CA SER A 802 32.48 6.32 4.21
C SER A 802 32.83 7.80 4.26
N TYR A 803 34.09 8.12 3.97
CA TYR A 803 34.62 9.49 3.97
C TYR A 803 35.06 9.87 2.56
N ASN A 804 34.40 10.87 1.97
CA ASN A 804 34.76 11.35 0.64
C ASN A 804 35.06 12.87 0.67
N PRO A 805 36.34 13.28 0.55
CA PRO A 805 36.73 14.68 0.64
C PRO A 805 36.23 15.53 -0.55
N ARG A 806 35.71 14.90 -1.62
CA ARG A 806 35.18 15.60 -2.80
C ARG A 806 33.71 15.99 -2.67
N ARG A 807 33.00 15.55 -1.62
CA ARG A 807 31.56 15.83 -1.41
C ARG A 807 31.36 17.04 -0.50
N LYS A 808 30.26 17.77 -0.72
CA LYS A 808 29.85 18.94 0.10
C LYS A 808 29.56 18.55 1.55
N VAL A 809 29.08 17.33 1.78
CA VAL A 809 29.02 16.67 3.09
C VAL A 809 30.03 15.52 3.04
N PRO A 810 31.14 15.60 3.81
CA PRO A 810 32.26 14.68 3.63
C PRO A 810 32.03 13.29 4.21
N ARG A 811 31.08 13.11 5.14
CA ARG A 811 30.71 11.82 5.75
C ARG A 811 29.37 11.32 5.21
N SER A 812 29.29 10.02 4.90
CA SER A 812 28.00 9.38 4.58
C SER A 812 27.17 9.12 5.83
N GLU A 813 25.87 8.89 5.64
CA GLU A 813 25.03 8.27 6.67
C GLU A 813 25.58 6.88 7.06
N ILE A 814 25.16 6.39 8.24
CA ILE A 814 25.58 5.10 8.77
C ILE A 814 24.92 4.00 7.92
N SER A 815 25.75 3.15 7.32
CA SER A 815 25.28 2.03 6.50
C SER A 815 24.78 0.89 7.39
N ILE A 816 23.48 0.59 7.33
CA ILE A 816 22.85 -0.51 8.08
C ILE A 816 23.50 -1.89 7.79
N PRO A 817 23.80 -2.30 6.54
CA PRO A 817 24.41 -3.61 6.30
C PRO A 817 25.84 -3.71 6.89
N ASP A 818 26.61 -2.63 6.84
CA ASP A 818 27.96 -2.59 7.42
C ASP A 818 27.91 -2.56 8.95
N LEU A 819 26.90 -1.89 9.52
CA LEU A 819 26.62 -1.92 10.95
C LEU A 819 26.20 -3.31 11.43
N GLU A 820 25.39 -4.05 10.65
CA GLU A 820 25.04 -5.44 10.95
C GLU A 820 26.28 -6.33 11.00
N ALA A 821 27.19 -6.21 10.02
CA ALA A 821 28.45 -6.94 10.00
C ALA A 821 29.32 -6.61 11.23
N CYS A 822 29.45 -5.32 11.56
CA CYS A 822 30.19 -4.86 12.72
C CYS A 822 29.60 -5.36 14.04
N LEU A 823 28.27 -5.31 14.21
CA LEU A 823 27.60 -5.79 15.42
C LEU A 823 27.77 -7.30 15.60
N SER A 824 27.72 -8.06 14.51
CA SER A 824 28.00 -9.50 14.53
C SER A 824 29.43 -9.79 15.01
N LYS A 825 30.44 -9.14 14.42
CA LYS A 825 31.86 -9.27 14.81
C LYS A 825 32.12 -8.83 16.26
N ALA A 826 31.56 -7.70 16.67
CA ALA A 826 31.70 -7.17 18.03
C ALA A 826 31.05 -8.10 19.07
N SER A 827 29.88 -8.65 18.76
CA SER A 827 29.16 -9.59 19.64
C SER A 827 29.90 -10.92 19.79
N PHE A 828 30.49 -11.42 18.70
CA PHE A 828 31.35 -12.60 18.72
C PHE A 828 32.60 -12.38 19.60
N ALA A 829 33.29 -11.25 19.45
CA ALA A 829 34.45 -10.91 20.28
C ALA A 829 34.07 -10.73 21.76
N ALA A 830 32.90 -10.16 22.04
CA ALA A 830 32.38 -10.02 23.40
C ALA A 830 32.09 -11.38 24.03
N ALA A 831 31.47 -12.31 23.29
CA ALA A 831 31.19 -13.67 23.76
C ALA A 831 32.48 -14.44 24.08
N GLN A 832 33.50 -14.35 23.23
CA GLN A 832 34.81 -14.99 23.47
C GLN A 832 35.49 -14.50 24.75
N ASN A 833 35.30 -13.22 25.09
CA ASN A 833 35.89 -12.60 26.28
C ASN A 833 34.93 -12.56 27.48
N SER A 834 33.75 -13.19 27.38
CA SER A 834 32.67 -13.14 28.37
C SER A 834 32.33 -11.71 28.83
N ALA A 835 32.39 -10.76 27.90
CA ALA A 835 32.28 -9.33 28.16
C ALA A 835 30.89 -8.76 27.81
N SER A 836 30.47 -7.72 28.52
CA SER A 836 29.27 -6.94 28.19
C SER A 836 29.60 -5.84 27.17
N ILE A 837 28.66 -5.55 26.26
CA ILE A 837 28.82 -4.44 25.29
C ILE A 837 28.17 -3.18 25.84
N HIS A 838 28.86 -2.05 25.79
CA HIS A 838 28.38 -0.73 26.21
C HIS A 838 28.45 0.22 25.03
N MET A 839 27.32 0.81 24.61
CA MET A 839 27.28 1.66 23.42
C MET A 839 26.39 2.90 23.57
N PRO A 840 26.70 4.01 22.87
CA PRO A 840 25.78 5.13 22.74
C PRO A 840 24.66 4.80 21.74
N ARG A 841 23.56 5.56 21.78
CA ARG A 841 22.48 5.45 20.79
C ARG A 841 22.97 5.85 19.39
N ILE A 842 22.92 4.91 18.44
CA ILE A 842 23.35 5.10 17.04
C ILE A 842 22.15 5.58 16.19
N GLY A 843 22.38 6.53 15.28
CA GLY A 843 21.37 6.98 14.30
C GLY A 843 20.41 8.09 14.77
N TYR A 844 20.53 8.60 16.00
CA TYR A 844 19.67 9.68 16.51
C TYR A 844 20.30 11.07 16.32
N GLN A 845 20.67 11.45 15.09
CA GLN A 845 21.28 12.76 14.84
C GLN A 845 20.29 13.89 14.54
N ASP A 846 19.08 13.62 14.02
CA ASP A 846 18.15 14.71 13.64
C ASP A 846 16.66 14.52 13.98
N GLY A 847 16.30 13.54 14.82
CA GLY A 847 14.90 13.35 15.27
C GLY A 847 13.91 12.94 14.16
N THR A 848 14.39 12.74 12.93
CA THR A 848 13.60 12.45 11.73
C THR A 848 13.45 10.96 11.42
N ASP A 849 14.37 10.09 11.88
CA ASP A 849 14.39 8.67 11.47
C ASP A 849 14.26 7.69 12.66
N ARG A 850 13.02 7.53 13.15
CA ARG A 850 12.66 6.47 14.12
C ARG A 850 12.79 5.06 13.55
N SER A 851 12.58 4.89 12.24
CA SER A 851 12.64 3.60 11.54
C SER A 851 14.04 2.98 11.56
N GLN A 852 15.08 3.80 11.47
CA GLN A 852 16.47 3.33 11.54
C GLN A 852 16.78 2.79 12.93
N TRP A 853 16.32 3.44 14.01
CA TRP A 853 16.52 2.96 15.38
C TRP A 853 15.87 1.60 15.63
N TYR A 854 14.62 1.40 15.24
CA TYR A 854 13.95 0.09 15.40
C TYR A 854 14.67 -1.03 14.65
N THR A 855 15.21 -0.71 13.47
CA THR A 855 16.02 -1.67 12.69
C THR A 855 17.30 -2.03 13.45
N VAL A 856 18.00 -1.03 14.00
CA VAL A 856 19.21 -1.23 14.82
C VAL A 856 18.89 -2.00 16.10
N GLU A 857 17.80 -1.66 16.81
CA GLU A 857 17.38 -2.34 18.03
C GLU A 857 17.06 -3.82 17.79
N ARG A 858 16.39 -4.14 16.67
CA ARG A 858 16.16 -5.53 16.27
C ARG A 858 17.46 -6.28 16.01
N LEU A 859 18.44 -5.64 15.36
CA LEU A 859 19.77 -6.22 15.19
C LEU A 859 20.48 -6.45 16.54
N LEU A 860 20.38 -5.50 17.47
CA LEU A 860 20.95 -5.64 18.81
C LEU A 860 20.31 -6.81 19.58
N ARG A 861 18.98 -6.93 19.57
CA ARG A 861 18.28 -8.06 20.21
C ARG A 861 18.64 -9.39 19.56
N LYS A 862 18.71 -9.43 18.22
CA LYS A 862 19.15 -10.62 17.45
C LYS A 862 20.54 -11.08 17.89
N TYR A 863 21.54 -10.20 17.87
CA TYR A 863 22.91 -10.60 18.22
C TYR A 863 23.15 -10.80 19.72
N ALA A 864 22.42 -10.08 20.59
CA ALA A 864 22.42 -10.36 22.03
C ALA A 864 21.93 -11.79 22.32
N SER A 865 20.87 -12.21 21.63
CA SER A 865 20.30 -13.55 21.78
C SER A 865 21.18 -14.64 21.14
N VAL A 866 21.69 -14.41 19.92
CA VAL A 866 22.54 -15.38 19.20
C VAL A 866 23.84 -15.69 19.95
N PHE A 867 24.45 -14.68 20.57
CA PHE A 867 25.73 -14.82 21.27
C PHE A 867 25.61 -14.89 22.80
N GLY A 868 24.39 -14.78 23.35
CA GLY A 868 24.13 -14.86 24.79
C GLY A 868 24.80 -13.76 25.62
N ILE A 869 24.96 -12.55 25.07
CA ILE A 869 25.67 -11.43 25.70
C ILE A 869 24.72 -10.34 26.20
N LYS A 870 25.15 -9.60 27.23
CA LYS A 870 24.44 -8.41 27.73
C LYS A 870 24.88 -7.17 26.95
N ILE A 871 23.92 -6.44 26.39
CA ILE A 871 24.17 -5.20 25.65
C ILE A 871 23.53 -4.02 26.40
N HIS A 872 24.33 -3.03 26.78
CA HIS A 872 23.89 -1.81 27.47
C HIS A 872 23.90 -0.61 26.50
N VAL A 873 22.74 -0.02 26.26
CA VAL A 873 22.56 1.17 25.43
C VAL A 873 22.38 2.39 26.33
N TYR A 874 23.28 3.36 26.21
CA TYR A 874 23.30 4.56 27.05
C TYR A 874 22.52 5.72 26.43
N TYR A 875 21.73 6.40 27.25
CA TYR A 875 21.02 7.62 26.88
C TYR A 875 21.42 8.81 27.75
N TYR A 876 21.62 9.97 27.11
CA TYR A 876 21.79 11.24 27.79
C TYR A 876 20.44 11.96 27.88
N ARG A 877 20.02 12.32 29.10
CA ARG A 877 18.93 13.28 29.28
C ARG A 877 19.41 14.61 28.71
N ARG A 878 18.80 15.10 27.62
CA ARG A 878 18.93 16.52 27.26
C ARG A 878 18.37 17.31 28.46
N SER A 879 19.21 18.12 29.10
CA SER A 879 18.71 19.14 30.02
C SER A 879 17.73 20.00 29.22
N SER A 880 16.49 20.04 29.70
CA SER A 880 15.37 20.82 29.16
C SER A 880 15.73 22.27 28.89
#